data_AF-A0A943AN99-F1
#
_entry.id   AF-A0A943AN99-F1
#
_cell.length_a   1.000
_cell.length_b   1.000
_cell.length_c   1.000
_cell.angle_alpha   90.00
_cell.angle_beta   90.00
_cell.angle_gamma   90.00
#
_symmetry.space_group_name_H-M   'P 1'
#
loop_
_entity.id
_entity.type
_entity.pdbx_description
1 polymer ?
#
loop_
_entity_poly.entity_id
_entity_poly.type
_entity_poly.pdbx_seq_one_letter_code
_entity_poly.pdbx_strand_id
1 'polypeptide(L)'
;MIRQLFNILRPKALLIVAMAAAGCSDDKTAGGGEMTFTGGDNLFECPAEGGTKDFSFFSRAGHWEIVPEDPGASWIDAWPAYGDDNGRTTLTVEPVGDAYGREMTLNITTANGVAGQIRVKQAGLSPEIKLNLTGQRIRVDITGTPVTVGVTSNVAWEAVVDEGDTWISLGETTETSQQFLFADNTDQPKRTGQISFRMVGGDFKVSVPVEQMDGNISFERAEKVSVARLLGEVQPDAEGHFELEENYAVEGWITSDFEHGNLPDSVLYVQDASGRGIKFVLKDKNEFLTPSAEQAGWYAQNRKVAVHMYGAEFRNDAEGNLCVIDFAASSVKRSTDEAPAALVAVALNDLGDLSQYANTVVRIAPVEFVTPYGGYAPFYEKESNDVETTEAEWAKNVKAGYRALFPHHTLAPHLVRDAKGNVAKLYFQRSFTQMYARNLPAGSGALTALVSKFRGEYILRIRNTEDDALSADAGTRFSTTLLQAGPWLAQDAVPAFAVGNTGDDRSSVVFSVYDDSNNFDVFPSSSGAIASYWLTTDVRRRHDIPFADEAEHYYSLNAKLWWNVTTHHSLVSSNDEVGEAFVIRTNTLRNATGALYLYLTGTSSKGGPGKMKIQWSDTTEDDLTKVKFEEIGTYDAPCINFTPYLYPYSFRLPDAMRGKRQVTILVRCAAETNAQHNNALVAATGTTRLGHIGIVEIK
;
A
#
# COMPACT_ATOMS: atom_id res chain seq x y z
N MET A 1 51.64 -13.72 -14.95
CA MET A 1 53.11 -13.60 -14.97
C MET A 1 53.54 -13.15 -13.58
N ILE A 2 54.32 -14.00 -12.87
CA ILE A 2 55.38 -13.66 -11.88
C ILE A 2 54.91 -12.86 -10.63
N ARG A 3 54.75 -13.51 -9.46
CA ARG A 3 55.75 -13.71 -8.34
C ARG A 3 56.06 -12.39 -7.60
N GLN A 4 56.24 -12.28 -6.28
CA GLN A 4 56.60 -13.17 -5.16
C GLN A 4 56.55 -12.27 -3.88
N LEU A 5 56.14 -12.72 -2.69
CA LEU A 5 56.94 -13.28 -1.56
C LEU A 5 56.03 -13.16 -0.30
N PHE A 6 55.91 -14.08 0.67
CA PHE A 6 56.94 -14.85 1.38
C PHE A 6 56.47 -16.26 1.84
N ASN A 7 57.47 -17.06 2.18
CA ASN A 7 57.60 -18.52 2.25
C ASN A 7 57.38 -19.16 3.66
N ILE A 8 56.78 -20.37 3.74
CA ILE A 8 57.36 -21.72 4.06
C ILE A 8 57.73 -21.99 5.53
N LEU A 9 57.11 -23.00 6.17
CA LEU A 9 57.79 -24.21 6.70
C LEU A 9 56.84 -25.28 7.30
N ARG A 10 57.20 -26.52 6.97
CA ARG A 10 56.65 -27.86 7.28
C ARG A 10 56.72 -28.26 8.77
N PRO A 11 55.96 -29.30 9.20
CA PRO A 11 56.04 -29.84 10.55
C PRO A 11 57.36 -30.58 10.78
N LYS A 12 58.02 -30.31 11.90
CA LYS A 12 59.17 -31.08 12.39
C LYS A 12 58.72 -31.99 13.52
N ALA A 13 58.96 -33.28 13.32
CA ALA A 13 59.01 -34.30 14.34
C ALA A 13 59.96 -33.90 15.48
N LEU A 14 59.57 -34.15 16.72
CA LEU A 14 60.49 -34.23 17.84
C LEU A 14 60.55 -35.68 18.34
N LEU A 15 61.75 -36.23 18.17
CA LEU A 15 62.30 -37.44 18.75
C LEU A 15 62.03 -37.52 20.26
N ILE A 16 61.49 -38.64 20.75
CA ILE A 16 61.71 -39.06 22.14
C ILE A 16 62.67 -40.25 22.10
N VAL A 17 63.83 -40.03 22.69
CA VAL A 17 64.96 -40.96 22.81
C VAL A 17 64.63 -42.01 23.88
N ALA A 18 64.75 -43.28 23.50
CA ALA A 18 64.84 -44.39 24.44
C ALA A 18 66.20 -44.30 25.18
N MET A 19 66.17 -44.02 26.48
CA MET A 19 67.27 -44.38 27.37
C MET A 19 66.81 -45.54 28.25
N ALA A 20 67.35 -46.72 27.95
CA ALA A 20 67.39 -47.83 28.89
C ALA A 20 68.37 -47.48 30.01
N ALA A 21 67.85 -47.22 31.21
CA ALA A 21 68.61 -47.39 32.44
C ALA A 21 68.11 -48.68 33.10
N ALA A 22 68.92 -49.73 32.97
CA ALA A 22 68.80 -50.91 33.80
C ALA A 22 69.10 -50.51 35.25
N GLY A 23 68.06 -50.42 36.07
CA GLY A 23 68.15 -50.46 37.52
C GLY A 23 67.60 -51.81 37.99
N CYS A 24 68.46 -52.80 38.15
CA CYS A 24 68.13 -53.92 39.03
C CYS A 24 68.00 -53.37 40.45
N SER A 25 66.80 -53.40 41.01
CA SER A 25 66.62 -53.51 42.44
C SER A 25 65.66 -54.67 42.70
N ASP A 26 66.29 -55.79 43.02
CA ASP A 26 65.83 -56.91 43.83
C ASP A 26 64.40 -57.42 43.66
N ASP A 27 64.32 -58.70 43.29
CA ASP A 27 63.27 -59.63 43.71
C ASP A 27 62.98 -59.45 45.19
N LYS A 28 61.99 -58.60 45.48
CA LYS A 28 61.16 -58.73 46.66
C LYS A 28 59.85 -59.29 46.17
N THR A 29 59.58 -60.51 46.58
CA THR A 29 58.23 -61.01 46.78
C THR A 29 57.48 -59.99 47.65
N ALA A 30 56.86 -59.01 47.00
CA ALA A 30 55.94 -58.07 47.60
C ALA A 30 54.60 -58.77 47.80
N GLY A 31 54.03 -58.57 48.99
CA GLY A 31 52.88 -59.30 49.50
C GLY A 31 51.63 -59.20 48.63
N GLY A 32 50.73 -60.17 48.82
CA GLY A 32 49.43 -60.20 48.15
C GLY A 32 48.66 -58.89 48.38
N GLY A 33 48.33 -58.21 47.28
CA GLY A 33 47.50 -57.00 47.32
C GLY A 33 47.40 -56.19 46.02
N GLU A 34 48.35 -56.30 45.08
CA GLU A 34 48.34 -55.44 43.88
C GLU A 34 47.42 -55.96 42.77
N MET A 35 46.58 -55.06 42.23
CA MET A 35 45.68 -55.29 41.10
C MET A 35 46.23 -54.62 39.83
N THR A 36 46.15 -55.28 38.68
CA THR A 36 46.63 -54.74 37.40
C THR A 36 45.54 -54.77 36.35
N PHE A 37 45.21 -53.62 35.76
CA PHE A 37 44.29 -53.54 34.62
C PHE A 37 44.86 -54.22 33.39
N THR A 38 44.03 -54.99 32.69
CA THR A 38 44.41 -55.62 31.42
C THR A 38 44.73 -54.53 30.40
N GLY A 39 45.98 -54.47 29.95
CA GLY A 39 46.46 -53.42 29.04
C GLY A 39 46.73 -52.06 29.70
N GLY A 40 46.62 -51.95 31.03
CA GLY A 40 46.87 -50.72 31.79
C GLY A 40 45.78 -49.66 31.67
N ASP A 41 44.64 -49.97 31.05
CA ASP A 41 43.55 -49.02 30.81
C ASP A 41 42.61 -48.96 32.02
N ASN A 42 42.66 -47.85 32.75
CA ASN A 42 41.81 -47.56 33.89
C ASN A 42 41.05 -46.23 33.75
N LEU A 43 40.87 -45.74 32.52
CA LEU A 43 40.22 -44.46 32.23
C LEU A 43 39.00 -44.66 31.32
N PHE A 44 37.84 -44.18 31.71
CA PHE A 44 36.67 -44.07 30.85
C PHE A 44 36.44 -42.60 30.47
N GLU A 45 36.76 -42.23 29.22
CA GLU A 45 36.33 -40.95 28.64
C GLU A 45 35.09 -41.18 27.75
N CYS A 46 34.03 -40.43 28.00
CA CYS A 46 32.77 -40.53 27.25
C CYS A 46 32.19 -39.16 26.89
N PRO A 47 31.38 -39.08 25.82
CA PRO A 47 30.70 -37.85 25.44
C PRO A 47 29.52 -37.55 26.38
N ALA A 48 28.85 -36.41 26.18
CA ALA A 48 27.78 -35.94 27.05
C ALA A 48 26.58 -36.88 27.12
N GLU A 49 26.34 -37.67 26.06
CA GLU A 49 25.30 -38.71 26.03
C GLU A 49 25.62 -39.91 26.95
N GLY A 50 26.80 -39.92 27.55
CA GLY A 50 27.28 -41.02 28.37
C GLY A 50 27.77 -42.17 27.50
N GLY A 51 27.77 -43.37 28.07
CA GLY A 51 28.22 -44.54 27.32
C GLY A 51 28.49 -45.74 28.21
N THR A 52 29.09 -46.78 27.64
CA THR A 52 29.44 -47.98 28.38
C THR A 52 30.86 -48.43 28.04
N LYS A 53 31.64 -48.83 29.06
CA LYS A 53 33.00 -49.35 28.90
C LYS A 53 33.27 -50.53 29.82
N ASP A 54 33.81 -51.59 29.24
CA ASP A 54 34.26 -52.77 29.99
C ASP A 54 35.66 -52.54 30.57
N PHE A 55 35.82 -52.88 31.84
CA PHE A 55 37.10 -52.97 32.51
C PHE A 55 37.35 -54.42 32.90
N SER A 56 38.61 -54.84 32.76
CA SER A 56 39.07 -56.14 33.23
C SER A 56 40.40 -55.96 33.93
N PHE A 57 40.56 -56.61 35.07
CA PHE A 57 41.76 -56.49 35.89
C PHE A 57 42.09 -57.82 36.55
N PHE A 58 43.38 -58.06 36.69
CA PHE A 58 43.90 -59.21 37.41
C PHE A 58 44.02 -58.86 38.89
N SER A 59 43.48 -59.72 39.75
CA SER A 59 43.57 -59.58 41.19
C SER A 59 43.74 -60.95 41.84
N ARG A 60 44.58 -60.98 42.88
CA ARG A 60 44.81 -62.14 43.76
C ARG A 60 44.39 -61.85 45.20
N ALA A 61 43.59 -60.79 45.39
CA ALA A 61 43.22 -60.25 46.70
C ALA A 61 41.91 -60.84 47.26
N GLY A 62 41.33 -61.86 46.60
CA GLY A 62 40.03 -62.43 46.96
C GLY A 62 38.88 -61.51 46.53
N HIS A 63 37.89 -61.32 47.42
CA HIS A 63 36.73 -60.48 47.17
C HIS A 63 37.09 -59.01 46.91
N TRP A 64 36.47 -58.40 45.91
CA TRP A 64 36.60 -56.99 45.56
C TRP A 64 35.24 -56.32 45.36
N GLU A 65 35.16 -55.04 45.68
CA GLU A 65 33.98 -54.17 45.46
C GLU A 65 34.41 -52.84 44.84
N ILE A 66 33.61 -52.30 43.94
CA ILE A 66 33.80 -51.01 43.29
C ILE A 66 32.93 -49.98 44.01
N VAL A 67 33.59 -49.02 44.65
CA VAL A 67 32.95 -47.99 45.46
C VAL A 67 33.42 -46.63 44.97
N PRO A 68 32.51 -45.67 44.70
CA PRO A 68 32.92 -44.34 44.30
C PRO A 68 33.69 -43.63 45.43
N GLU A 69 34.69 -42.83 45.06
CA GLU A 69 35.49 -42.05 46.01
C GLU A 69 34.63 -41.00 46.75
N ASP A 70 33.63 -40.45 46.05
CA ASP A 70 32.60 -39.56 46.60
C ASP A 70 31.21 -40.21 46.42
N PRO A 71 30.36 -40.29 47.47
CA PRO A 71 29.00 -40.82 47.38
C PRO A 71 28.08 -40.17 46.31
N GLY A 72 28.48 -39.05 45.69
CA GLY A 72 27.76 -38.38 44.60
C GLY A 72 27.78 -39.05 43.21
N ALA A 73 28.23 -40.30 43.07
CA ALA A 73 28.38 -40.99 41.77
C ALA A 73 27.12 -41.69 41.24
N SER A 74 25.91 -41.22 41.54
CA SER A 74 24.65 -41.89 41.13
C SER A 74 24.44 -41.99 39.62
N TRP A 75 25.24 -41.26 38.84
CA TRP A 75 25.24 -41.23 37.37
C TRP A 75 26.18 -42.27 36.74
N ILE A 76 26.88 -43.08 37.54
CA ILE A 76 27.73 -44.17 37.07
C ILE A 76 27.22 -45.47 37.71
N ASP A 77 26.84 -46.42 36.89
CA ASP A 77 26.53 -47.78 37.32
C ASP A 77 27.68 -48.74 36.97
N ALA A 78 28.02 -49.63 37.89
CA ALA A 78 29.06 -50.63 37.71
C ALA A 78 28.45 -52.02 37.87
N TRP A 79 28.50 -52.86 36.83
CA TRP A 79 27.96 -54.21 36.91
C TRP A 79 28.88 -55.27 36.28
N PRO A 80 29.26 -56.33 37.01
CA PRO A 80 29.13 -56.48 38.46
C PRO A 80 29.94 -55.41 39.22
N ALA A 81 29.37 -54.84 40.29
CA ALA A 81 30.08 -53.92 41.19
C ALA A 81 31.01 -54.66 42.16
N TYR A 82 30.89 -55.98 42.27
CA TYR A 82 31.71 -56.80 43.15
C TYR A 82 31.97 -58.17 42.50
N GLY A 83 32.99 -58.87 43.01
CA GLY A 83 33.33 -60.22 42.57
C GLY A 83 34.52 -60.78 43.35
N ASP A 84 35.02 -61.93 42.92
CA ASP A 84 36.16 -62.60 43.55
C ASP A 84 37.29 -62.80 42.54
N ASP A 85 38.54 -62.66 43.01
CA ASP A 85 39.77 -62.79 42.22
C ASP A 85 39.81 -61.83 41.01
N ASN A 86 40.02 -62.32 39.79
CA ASN A 86 40.07 -61.47 38.59
C ASN A 86 38.69 -60.87 38.32
N GLY A 87 38.65 -59.55 38.11
CA GLY A 87 37.41 -58.84 37.88
C GLY A 87 37.18 -58.50 36.43
N ARG A 88 35.92 -58.58 36.03
CA ARG A 88 35.37 -57.92 34.84
C ARG A 88 34.13 -57.16 35.25
N THR A 89 34.12 -55.87 34.98
CA THR A 89 32.99 -54.99 35.26
C THR A 89 32.70 -54.15 34.03
N THR A 90 31.45 -53.77 33.87
CA THR A 90 31.01 -52.84 32.84
C THR A 90 30.55 -51.56 33.55
N LEU A 91 31.17 -50.43 33.22
CA LEU A 91 30.70 -49.13 33.68
C LEU A 91 29.73 -48.54 32.67
N THR A 92 28.54 -48.17 33.12
CA THR A 92 27.55 -47.40 32.36
C THR A 92 27.44 -46.00 32.95
N VAL A 93 27.68 -44.99 32.12
CA VAL A 93 27.62 -43.58 32.48
C VAL A 93 26.34 -42.97 31.90
N GLU A 94 25.52 -42.36 32.76
CA GLU A 94 24.30 -41.65 32.35
C GLU A 94 24.63 -40.34 31.61
N PRO A 95 23.74 -39.85 30.73
CA PRO A 95 23.91 -38.55 30.07
C PRO A 95 24.04 -37.38 31.06
N VAL A 96 24.78 -36.35 30.69
CA VAL A 96 24.81 -35.05 31.38
C VAL A 96 23.98 -34.03 30.59
N GLY A 97 23.17 -33.25 31.30
CA GLY A 97 22.19 -32.33 30.69
C GLY A 97 22.69 -30.90 30.47
N ASP A 98 23.89 -30.57 30.94
CA ASP A 98 24.47 -29.23 30.87
C ASP A 98 25.85 -29.23 30.20
N ALA A 99 26.42 -28.03 29.99
CA ALA A 99 27.71 -27.90 29.33
C ALA A 99 28.92 -28.12 30.26
N TYR A 100 28.70 -28.37 31.56
CA TYR A 100 29.76 -28.61 32.52
C TYR A 100 30.06 -30.11 32.56
N GLY A 101 31.21 -30.49 32.00
CA GLY A 101 31.70 -31.86 32.14
C GLY A 101 31.90 -32.24 33.61
N ARG A 102 31.84 -33.54 33.89
CA ARG A 102 32.00 -34.09 35.24
C ARG A 102 33.02 -35.21 35.26
N GLU A 103 33.74 -35.32 36.36
CA GLU A 103 34.76 -36.35 36.58
C GLU A 103 34.52 -37.07 37.90
N MET A 104 34.85 -38.36 37.96
CA MET A 104 34.73 -39.20 39.15
C MET A 104 35.84 -40.24 39.19
N THR A 105 36.27 -40.62 40.40
CA THR A 105 37.13 -41.78 40.62
C THR A 105 36.32 -42.87 41.32
N LEU A 106 36.35 -44.08 40.77
CA LEU A 106 35.84 -45.28 41.44
C LEU A 106 37.00 -46.07 42.01
N ASN A 107 36.96 -46.34 43.31
CA ASN A 107 37.93 -47.16 44.01
C ASN A 107 37.52 -48.62 43.94
N ILE A 108 38.45 -49.49 43.54
CA ILE A 108 38.30 -50.94 43.67
C ILE A 108 38.90 -51.33 45.01
N THR A 109 38.05 -51.74 45.93
CA THR A 109 38.37 -52.02 47.33
C THR A 109 38.41 -53.53 47.59
N THR A 110 39.32 -53.94 48.46
CA THR A 110 39.49 -55.33 48.92
C THR A 110 39.61 -55.33 50.45
N ALA A 111 39.71 -56.51 51.06
CA ALA A 111 39.95 -56.64 52.51
C ALA A 111 41.22 -55.90 53.01
N ASN A 112 42.17 -55.60 52.10
CA ASN A 112 43.43 -54.92 52.40
C ASN A 112 43.40 -53.41 52.07
N GLY A 113 42.24 -52.85 51.67
CA GLY A 113 42.07 -51.46 51.26
C GLY A 113 41.89 -51.28 49.75
N VAL A 114 42.11 -50.05 49.25
CA VAL A 114 41.99 -49.70 47.83
C VAL A 114 43.11 -50.38 47.03
N ALA A 115 42.75 -51.30 46.15
CA ALA A 115 43.66 -52.08 45.31
C ALA A 115 43.83 -51.51 43.90
N GLY A 116 42.88 -50.70 43.41
CA GLY A 116 42.92 -50.05 42.10
C GLY A 116 41.92 -48.91 41.98
N GLN A 117 42.05 -48.09 40.94
CA GLN A 117 41.15 -46.97 40.67
C GLN A 117 40.77 -46.90 39.19
N ILE A 118 39.49 -46.68 38.91
CA ILE A 118 38.97 -46.34 37.58
C ILE A 118 38.63 -44.85 37.58
N ARG A 119 39.16 -44.09 36.62
CA ARG A 119 38.81 -42.68 36.42
C ARG A 119 37.74 -42.58 35.35
N VAL A 120 36.71 -41.79 35.59
CA VAL A 120 35.64 -41.52 34.64
C VAL A 120 35.63 -40.02 34.35
N LYS A 121 35.73 -39.65 33.08
CA LYS A 121 35.62 -38.28 32.59
C LYS A 121 34.49 -38.23 31.56
N GLN A 122 33.47 -37.43 31.86
CA GLN A 122 32.37 -37.19 30.94
C GLN A 122 32.43 -35.75 30.44
N ALA A 123 32.48 -35.58 29.12
CA ALA A 123 32.37 -34.25 28.52
C ALA A 123 30.98 -33.66 28.75
N GLY A 124 30.88 -32.34 28.95
CA GLY A 124 29.60 -31.64 28.94
C GLY A 124 29.07 -31.44 27.52
N LEU A 125 27.83 -30.98 27.40
CA LEU A 125 27.28 -30.51 26.12
C LEU A 125 28.06 -29.28 25.61
N SER A 126 27.91 -28.94 24.33
CA SER A 126 28.43 -27.67 23.83
C SER A 126 27.70 -26.50 24.52
N PRO A 127 28.40 -25.49 25.04
CA PRO A 127 27.77 -24.36 25.70
C PRO A 127 26.94 -23.55 24.72
N GLU A 128 25.73 -23.20 25.12
CA GLU A 128 24.76 -22.45 24.33
C GLU A 128 24.13 -21.35 25.17
N ILE A 129 24.15 -20.12 24.65
CA ILE A 129 23.39 -18.97 25.15
C ILE A 129 22.65 -18.42 23.94
N LYS A 130 21.33 -18.46 23.99
CA LYS A 130 20.46 -17.93 22.95
C LYS A 130 19.67 -16.75 23.49
N LEU A 131 19.80 -15.62 22.82
CA LEU A 131 19.12 -14.39 23.19
C LEU A 131 17.83 -14.24 22.38
N ASN A 132 16.73 -13.98 23.07
CA ASN A 132 15.41 -13.79 22.46
C ASN A 132 15.26 -12.34 21.99
N LEU A 133 16.03 -11.97 20.97
CA LEU A 133 16.02 -10.65 20.34
C LEU A 133 15.32 -10.72 18.98
N THR A 134 14.58 -9.67 18.64
CA THR A 134 13.97 -9.50 17.31
C THR A 134 14.96 -9.03 16.24
N GLY A 135 16.19 -8.66 16.64
CA GLY A 135 17.25 -8.19 15.75
C GLY A 135 18.66 -8.48 16.27
N GLN A 136 19.66 -8.17 15.45
CA GLN A 136 21.09 -8.40 15.78
C GLN A 136 21.72 -7.34 16.69
N ARG A 137 20.96 -6.31 17.07
CA ARG A 137 21.41 -5.20 17.94
C ARG A 137 20.25 -4.70 18.79
N ILE A 138 20.56 -4.08 19.93
CA ILE A 138 19.59 -3.35 20.73
C ILE A 138 19.58 -1.89 20.25
N ARG A 139 18.40 -1.38 19.90
CA ARG A 139 18.18 0.04 19.61
C ARG A 139 17.42 0.68 20.75
N VAL A 140 17.94 1.79 21.27
CA VAL A 140 17.39 2.50 22.42
C VAL A 140 16.98 3.90 21.99
N ASP A 141 15.80 4.33 22.45
CA ASP A 141 15.34 5.70 22.23
C ASP A 141 16.17 6.73 23.03
N ILE A 142 15.91 8.02 22.77
CA ILE A 142 16.62 9.13 23.39
C ILE A 142 16.45 9.09 24.93
N THR A 143 15.24 8.80 25.41
CA THR A 143 14.92 8.79 26.86
C THR A 143 15.54 7.62 27.63
N GLY A 144 16.01 6.59 26.92
CA GLY A 144 16.67 5.45 27.54
C GLY A 144 15.71 4.37 28.03
N THR A 145 14.61 4.12 27.32
CA THR A 145 13.62 3.10 27.71
C THR A 145 14.29 1.76 28.03
N PRO A 146 14.06 1.17 29.22
CA PRO A 146 14.65 -0.11 29.61
C PRO A 146 14.35 -1.24 28.63
N VAL A 147 15.33 -2.10 28.39
CA VAL A 147 15.20 -3.27 27.52
C VAL A 147 15.45 -4.54 28.31
N THR A 148 14.48 -5.45 28.33
CA THR A 148 14.65 -6.78 28.92
C THR A 148 14.94 -7.80 27.83
N VAL A 149 16.09 -8.45 27.93
CA VAL A 149 16.53 -9.51 27.02
C VAL A 149 16.21 -10.86 27.65
N GLY A 150 15.37 -11.66 26.99
CA GLY A 150 15.14 -13.05 27.36
C GLY A 150 16.33 -13.92 26.97
N VAL A 151 16.70 -14.87 27.83
CA VAL A 151 17.86 -15.75 27.66
C VAL A 151 17.41 -17.20 27.82
N THR A 152 17.77 -18.03 26.85
CA THR A 152 17.69 -19.49 26.92
C THR A 152 19.10 -20.04 26.88
N SER A 153 19.51 -20.79 27.90
CA SER A 153 20.89 -21.29 27.98
C SER A 153 20.96 -22.66 28.67
N ASN A 154 21.98 -23.45 28.31
CA ASN A 154 22.37 -24.68 29.01
C ASN A 154 23.59 -24.47 29.96
N VAL A 155 23.99 -23.22 30.19
CA VAL A 155 25.03 -22.82 31.13
C VAL A 155 24.51 -21.76 32.10
N ALA A 156 25.15 -21.67 33.27
CA ALA A 156 25.00 -20.48 34.10
C ALA A 156 25.67 -19.31 33.39
N TRP A 157 25.04 -18.13 33.43
CA TRP A 157 25.52 -16.95 32.71
C TRP A 157 25.46 -15.69 33.58
N GLU A 158 26.31 -14.72 33.25
CA GLU A 158 26.28 -13.36 33.78
C GLU A 158 26.24 -12.35 32.63
N ALA A 159 25.56 -11.21 32.85
CA ALA A 159 25.53 -10.11 31.90
C ALA A 159 26.59 -9.05 32.27
N VAL A 160 27.26 -8.51 31.25
CA VAL A 160 28.31 -7.50 31.40
C VAL A 160 28.09 -6.39 30.38
N VAL A 161 28.32 -5.14 30.79
CA VAL A 161 28.47 -4.00 29.88
C VAL A 161 29.95 -3.93 29.48
N ASP A 162 30.24 -4.27 28.23
CA ASP A 162 31.62 -4.26 27.70
C ASP A 162 32.03 -2.84 27.27
N GLU A 163 31.10 -2.10 26.67
CA GLU A 163 31.30 -0.72 26.21
C GLU A 163 30.04 0.11 26.51
N GLY A 164 30.22 1.36 26.99
CA GLY A 164 29.11 2.26 27.31
C GLY A 164 28.64 2.24 28.77
N ASP A 165 29.48 1.80 29.70
CA ASP A 165 29.24 1.77 31.16
C ASP A 165 28.82 3.11 31.79
N THR A 166 29.16 4.23 31.13
CA THR A 166 28.72 5.58 31.52
C THR A 166 27.23 5.84 31.30
N TRP A 167 26.55 5.05 30.46
CA TRP A 167 25.14 5.27 30.09
C TRP A 167 24.31 3.99 29.95
N ILE A 168 24.93 2.81 30.05
CA ILE A 168 24.26 1.51 30.13
C ILE A 168 24.52 0.94 31.53
N SER A 169 23.47 0.49 32.20
CA SER A 169 23.57 -0.20 33.49
C SER A 169 22.70 -1.45 33.54
N LEU A 170 23.05 -2.39 34.42
CA LEU A 170 22.28 -3.62 34.63
C LEU A 170 21.08 -3.32 35.54
N GLY A 171 19.90 -3.74 35.10
CA GLY A 171 18.67 -3.75 35.89
C GLY A 171 18.40 -5.12 36.52
N GLU A 172 17.12 -5.46 36.66
CA GLU A 172 16.69 -6.74 37.22
C GLU A 172 17.19 -7.95 36.41
N THR A 173 17.59 -9.01 37.12
CA THR A 173 18.09 -10.28 36.55
C THR A 173 17.29 -11.44 37.08
N THR A 174 16.92 -12.37 36.20
CA THR A 174 16.35 -13.68 36.53
C THR A 174 17.14 -14.79 35.82
N GLU A 175 16.85 -16.06 36.11
CA GLU A 175 17.50 -17.19 35.44
C GLU A 175 17.33 -17.18 33.90
N THR A 176 16.27 -16.52 33.41
CA THR A 176 15.90 -16.51 31.98
C THR A 176 15.85 -15.11 31.38
N SER A 177 16.30 -14.06 32.07
CA SER A 177 16.31 -12.70 31.51
C SER A 177 17.24 -11.72 32.21
N GLN A 178 17.69 -10.70 31.48
CA GLN A 178 18.42 -9.55 32.00
C GLN A 178 17.78 -8.26 31.48
N GLN A 179 17.48 -7.33 32.39
CA GLN A 179 17.13 -5.96 32.05
C GLN A 179 18.38 -5.09 31.92
N PHE A 180 18.40 -4.22 30.91
CA PHE A 180 19.36 -3.14 30.75
C PHE A 180 18.64 -1.80 30.87
N LEU A 181 19.24 -0.90 31.65
CA LEU A 181 18.77 0.46 31.85
C LEU A 181 19.69 1.41 31.09
N PHE A 182 19.11 2.43 30.46
CA PHE A 182 19.86 3.38 29.66
C PHE A 182 19.65 4.80 30.20
N ALA A 183 20.72 5.58 30.27
CA ALA A 183 20.62 6.98 30.60
C ALA A 183 19.99 7.77 29.44
N ASP A 184 19.36 8.89 29.77
CA ASP A 184 18.87 9.86 28.80
C ASP A 184 20.04 10.34 27.90
N ASN A 185 19.80 10.41 26.58
CA ASN A 185 20.75 10.91 25.58
C ASN A 185 20.32 12.26 25.00
N THR A 186 19.35 12.94 25.61
CA THR A 186 18.93 14.29 25.24
C THR A 186 20.16 15.20 25.20
N ASP A 187 20.24 16.01 24.15
CA ASP A 187 21.30 17.00 23.91
C ASP A 187 22.70 16.39 23.68
N GLN A 188 22.79 15.10 23.37
CA GLN A 188 24.05 14.39 23.12
C GLN A 188 24.02 13.68 21.76
N PRO A 189 25.17 13.56 21.07
CA PRO A 189 25.24 12.88 19.79
C PRO A 189 24.86 11.39 19.93
N LYS A 190 24.60 10.74 18.79
CA LYS A 190 24.48 9.29 18.72
C LYS A 190 25.62 8.60 19.47
N ARG A 191 25.30 7.58 20.28
CA ARG A 191 26.29 6.78 21.01
C ARG A 191 26.05 5.28 20.85
N THR A 192 27.14 4.53 20.84
CA THR A 192 27.15 3.07 20.68
C THR A 192 27.85 2.42 21.85
N GLY A 193 27.43 1.20 22.18
CA GLY A 193 28.01 0.38 23.24
C GLY A 193 27.90 -1.09 22.90
N GLN A 194 28.35 -1.94 23.82
CA GLN A 194 28.34 -3.39 23.67
C GLN A 194 28.06 -4.03 25.01
N ILE A 195 27.19 -5.03 25.01
CA ILE A 195 26.91 -5.88 26.17
C ILE A 195 27.24 -7.33 25.81
N SER A 196 27.52 -8.16 26.81
CA SER A 196 27.73 -9.59 26.63
C SER A 196 27.05 -10.42 27.71
N PHE A 197 26.61 -11.61 27.31
CA PHE A 197 26.23 -12.70 28.21
C PHE A 197 27.36 -13.72 28.22
N ARG A 198 27.97 -13.94 29.38
CA ARG A 198 29.19 -14.75 29.56
C ARG A 198 28.88 -15.98 30.40
N MET A 199 29.40 -17.13 29.99
CA MET A 199 29.33 -18.37 30.75
C MET A 199 30.09 -18.22 32.08
N VAL A 200 29.46 -18.60 33.19
CA VAL A 200 30.13 -18.64 34.50
C VAL A 200 31.08 -19.83 34.52
N GLY A 201 32.35 -19.59 34.83
CA GLY A 201 33.37 -20.64 34.93
C GLY A 201 33.89 -21.16 33.58
N GLY A 202 33.65 -20.46 32.47
CA GLY A 202 34.17 -20.79 31.13
C GLY A 202 34.34 -19.57 30.23
N ASP A 203 34.83 -19.77 29.01
CA ASP A 203 35.16 -18.68 28.07
C ASP A 203 34.06 -18.39 27.03
N PHE A 204 32.96 -19.14 27.03
CA PHE A 204 31.88 -18.97 26.07
C PHE A 204 31.08 -17.69 26.35
N LYS A 205 30.81 -16.88 25.32
CA LYS A 205 30.01 -15.65 25.44
C LYS A 205 29.27 -15.30 24.16
N VAL A 206 28.19 -14.53 24.32
CA VAL A 206 27.44 -13.91 23.22
C VAL A 206 27.39 -12.41 23.45
N SER A 207 27.88 -11.64 22.47
CA SER A 207 27.93 -10.17 22.52
C SER A 207 26.85 -9.55 21.65
N VAL A 208 26.24 -8.46 22.14
CA VAL A 208 25.20 -7.72 21.44
C VAL A 208 25.58 -6.24 21.38
N PRO A 209 25.65 -5.65 20.17
CA PRO A 209 25.84 -4.21 20.03
C PRO A 209 24.59 -3.45 20.47
N VAL A 210 24.80 -2.29 21.09
CA VAL A 210 23.76 -1.37 21.56
C VAL A 210 23.95 -0.01 20.86
N GLU A 211 22.86 0.57 20.39
CA GLU A 211 22.85 1.86 19.72
C GLU A 211 21.75 2.73 20.32
N GLN A 212 22.11 3.90 20.86
CA GLN A 212 21.15 4.89 21.35
C GLN A 212 21.06 6.06 20.36
N MET A 213 19.83 6.48 20.06
CA MET A 213 19.55 7.53 19.08
C MET A 213 20.18 8.87 19.48
N ASP A 214 20.52 9.70 18.49
CA ASP A 214 21.05 11.04 18.70
C ASP A 214 20.00 11.91 19.42
N GLY A 215 20.36 12.56 20.53
CA GLY A 215 19.45 13.44 21.25
C GLY A 215 19.24 14.79 20.58
N ASN A 216 20.13 15.18 19.66
CA ASN A 216 20.03 16.44 18.91
C ASN A 216 18.99 16.40 17.80
N ILE A 217 18.52 15.20 17.42
CA ILE A 217 17.46 15.01 16.42
C ILE A 217 16.07 14.87 17.05
N SER A 218 15.91 15.24 18.33
CA SER A 218 14.61 15.27 19.00
C SER A 218 13.64 16.26 18.33
N PHE A 219 12.34 15.98 18.42
CA PHE A 219 11.30 16.82 17.84
C PHE A 219 11.30 18.23 18.46
N GLU A 220 11.57 18.35 19.76
CA GLU A 220 11.59 19.61 20.49
C GLU A 220 12.68 20.57 19.99
N ARG A 221 13.74 20.01 19.36
CA ARG A 221 14.85 20.75 18.75
C ARG A 221 14.71 20.92 17.24
N ALA A 222 13.70 20.31 16.63
CA ALA A 222 13.52 20.34 15.19
C ALA A 222 13.25 21.76 14.70
N GLU A 223 13.90 22.17 13.61
CA GLU A 223 13.60 23.42 12.94
C GLU A 223 12.19 23.33 12.35
N LYS A 224 11.31 24.27 12.73
CA LYS A 224 9.99 24.36 12.13
C LYS A 224 10.10 25.00 10.76
N VAL A 225 9.80 24.21 9.72
CA VAL A 225 9.82 24.65 8.33
C VAL A 225 8.43 24.58 7.72
N SER A 226 8.18 25.38 6.69
CA SER A 226 6.96 25.26 5.90
C SER A 226 7.01 24.06 4.96
N VAL A 227 5.85 23.54 4.58
CA VAL A 227 5.72 22.50 3.55
C VAL A 227 6.35 22.98 2.24
N ALA A 228 6.14 24.24 1.84
CA ALA A 228 6.76 24.78 0.64
C ALA A 228 8.30 24.77 0.69
N ARG A 229 8.91 25.13 1.83
CA ARG A 229 10.37 25.07 1.99
C ARG A 229 10.86 23.62 1.94
N LEU A 230 10.24 22.74 2.73
CA LEU A 230 10.60 21.33 2.76
C LEU A 230 10.57 20.71 1.36
N LEU A 231 9.46 20.88 0.63
CA LEU A 231 9.32 20.34 -0.73
C LEU A 231 10.28 20.97 -1.73
N GLY A 232 10.76 22.20 -1.49
CA GLY A 232 11.78 22.85 -2.31
C GLY A 232 13.20 22.28 -2.10
N GLU A 233 13.44 21.62 -0.97
CA GLU A 233 14.72 20.99 -0.62
C GLU A 233 14.76 19.50 -1.02
N VAL A 234 13.62 18.87 -1.29
CA VAL A 234 13.55 17.46 -1.73
C VAL A 234 14.19 17.30 -3.11
N GLN A 235 15.28 16.52 -3.16
CA GLN A 235 16.03 16.22 -4.38
C GLN A 235 16.18 14.71 -4.55
N PRO A 236 15.18 14.03 -5.16
CA PRO A 236 15.24 12.58 -5.35
C PRO A 236 16.44 12.14 -6.17
N ASP A 237 17.03 11.00 -5.80
CA ASP A 237 18.09 10.34 -6.54
C ASP A 237 17.59 9.73 -7.87
N ALA A 238 18.44 8.99 -8.58
CA ALA A 238 18.11 8.39 -9.87
C ALA A 238 16.98 7.34 -9.78
N GLU A 239 16.83 6.73 -8.61
CA GLU A 239 15.81 5.75 -8.26
C GLU A 239 14.52 6.41 -7.73
N GLY A 240 14.54 7.73 -7.51
CA GLY A 240 13.39 8.51 -7.06
C GLY A 240 13.21 8.54 -5.54
N HIS A 241 14.29 8.32 -4.78
CA HIS A 241 14.33 8.31 -3.32
C HIS A 241 14.99 9.57 -2.77
N PHE A 242 14.49 10.09 -1.65
CA PHE A 242 15.14 11.14 -0.88
C PHE A 242 14.83 10.95 0.60
N GLU A 243 15.86 10.69 1.41
CA GLU A 243 15.75 10.63 2.87
C GLU A 243 16.12 11.99 3.47
N LEU A 244 15.27 12.52 4.35
CA LEU A 244 15.55 13.79 5.01
C LEU A 244 16.49 13.60 6.21
N GLU A 245 17.73 14.07 6.08
CA GLU A 245 18.72 14.04 7.17
C GLU A 245 18.60 15.25 8.11
N GLU A 246 17.95 16.33 7.69
CA GLU A 246 17.78 17.52 8.52
C GLU A 246 16.72 17.30 9.60
N ASN A 247 16.97 17.81 10.82
CA ASN A 247 16.01 17.72 11.91
C ASN A 247 14.90 18.77 11.74
N TYR A 248 13.95 18.49 10.84
CA TYR A 248 12.83 19.37 10.56
C TYR A 248 11.52 18.89 11.20
N ALA A 249 10.66 19.87 11.49
CA ALA A 249 9.26 19.65 11.83
C ALA A 249 8.37 20.51 10.95
N VAL A 250 7.20 19.97 10.59
CA VAL A 250 6.15 20.68 9.86
C VAL A 250 4.93 20.80 10.75
N GLU A 251 4.32 21.98 10.77
CA GLU A 251 3.02 22.19 11.41
C GLU A 251 1.98 22.56 10.34
N GLY A 252 0.87 21.83 10.31
CA GLY A 252 -0.19 22.04 9.33
C GLY A 252 -1.51 21.40 9.75
N TRP A 253 -2.54 21.56 8.93
CA TRP A 253 -3.87 21.03 9.16
C TRP A 253 -4.09 19.77 8.34
N ILE A 254 -4.70 18.77 8.95
CA ILE A 254 -5.12 17.56 8.25
C ILE A 254 -6.21 17.91 7.25
N THR A 255 -5.94 17.62 5.99
CA THR A 255 -6.86 17.84 4.87
C THR A 255 -7.45 16.56 4.31
N SER A 256 -6.99 15.38 4.74
CA SER A 256 -7.68 14.12 4.48
C SER A 256 -8.94 13.98 5.35
N ASP A 257 -9.87 13.15 4.88
CA ASP A 257 -11.11 12.82 5.57
C ASP A 257 -11.28 11.29 5.56
N PHE A 258 -11.06 10.67 6.72
CA PHE A 258 -11.19 9.22 6.91
C PHE A 258 -12.63 8.79 7.21
N GLU A 259 -13.52 9.73 7.55
CA GLU A 259 -14.89 9.44 7.96
C GLU A 259 -15.78 9.19 6.73
N HIS A 260 -15.61 10.00 5.69
CA HIS A 260 -16.52 9.97 4.54
C HIS A 260 -16.05 9.09 3.38
N GLY A 261 -14.78 8.67 3.36
CA GLY A 261 -14.31 7.63 2.44
C GLY A 261 -14.27 8.02 0.96
N ASN A 262 -14.24 9.32 0.61
CA ASN A 262 -13.98 9.77 -0.77
C ASN A 262 -12.47 9.81 -1.11
N LEU A 263 -11.63 9.74 -0.09
CA LEU A 263 -10.19 9.65 -0.18
C LEU A 263 -9.74 8.28 0.37
N PRO A 264 -8.60 7.73 -0.11
CA PRO A 264 -8.10 6.46 0.42
C PRO A 264 -7.81 6.56 1.92
N ASP A 265 -8.14 5.49 2.65
CA ASP A 265 -7.90 5.38 4.10
C ASP A 265 -6.43 5.05 4.46
N SER A 266 -5.59 4.84 3.45
CA SER A 266 -4.17 4.52 3.56
C SER A 266 -3.25 5.73 3.44
N VAL A 267 -3.81 6.95 3.38
CA VAL A 267 -3.03 8.18 3.16
C VAL A 267 -3.51 9.32 4.05
N LEU A 268 -2.56 10.04 4.66
CA LEU A 268 -2.83 11.28 5.38
C LEU A 268 -2.38 12.47 4.53
N TYR A 269 -3.24 13.48 4.38
CA TYR A 269 -2.87 14.73 3.73
C TYR A 269 -2.76 15.84 4.78
N VAL A 270 -1.67 16.60 4.74
CA VAL A 270 -1.46 17.76 5.62
C VAL A 270 -1.10 18.96 4.77
N GLN A 271 -1.65 20.12 5.09
CA GLN A 271 -1.36 21.38 4.41
C GLN A 271 -1.12 22.48 5.42
N ASP A 272 -0.12 23.32 5.15
CA ASP A 272 0.24 24.43 6.03
C ASP A 272 -0.15 25.80 5.45
N ALA A 273 0.21 26.86 6.16
CA ALA A 273 -0.05 28.24 5.76
C ALA A 273 0.75 28.71 4.53
N SER A 274 1.72 27.92 4.04
CA SER A 274 2.43 28.23 2.79
C SER A 274 1.57 27.93 1.55
N GLY A 275 0.40 27.33 1.72
CA GLY A 275 -0.49 26.95 0.63
C GLY A 275 -0.01 25.70 -0.12
N ARG A 276 0.82 24.86 0.52
CA ARG A 276 1.30 23.59 -0.04
C ARG A 276 0.91 22.44 0.86
N GLY A 277 0.41 21.38 0.24
CA GLY A 277 0.11 20.12 0.91
C GLY A 277 1.15 19.05 0.66
N ILE A 278 1.24 18.11 1.60
CA ILE A 278 2.09 16.93 1.58
C ILE A 278 1.22 15.68 1.77
N LYS A 279 1.53 14.63 1.01
CA LYS A 279 0.89 13.31 1.11
C LYS A 279 1.79 12.40 1.93
N PHE A 280 1.22 11.72 2.92
CA PHE A 280 1.87 10.67 3.69
C PHE A 280 1.18 9.34 3.38
N VAL A 281 1.94 8.37 2.87
CA VAL A 281 1.48 6.98 2.70
C VAL A 281 1.73 6.25 4.01
N LEU A 282 0.65 5.76 4.62
CA LEU A 282 0.68 5.21 5.96
C LEU A 282 1.32 3.82 5.96
N LYS A 283 2.22 3.58 6.93
CA LYS A 283 2.83 2.27 7.15
C LYS A 283 1.79 1.24 7.61
N ASP A 284 0.97 1.63 8.58
CA ASP A 284 -0.20 0.88 9.02
C ASP A 284 -1.35 1.87 9.23
N LYS A 285 -2.39 1.74 8.41
CA LYS A 285 -3.57 2.61 8.50
C LYS A 285 -4.30 2.48 9.84
N ASN A 286 -4.20 1.33 10.53
CA ASN A 286 -4.90 1.11 11.78
C ASN A 286 -4.36 1.99 12.92
N GLU A 287 -3.09 2.40 12.86
CA GLU A 287 -2.52 3.36 13.81
C GLU A 287 -3.25 4.73 13.76
N PHE A 288 -3.90 5.04 12.64
CA PHE A 288 -4.60 6.29 12.39
C PHE A 288 -6.12 6.17 12.48
N LEU A 289 -6.69 5.06 11.97
CA LEU A 289 -8.13 4.79 12.00
C LEU A 289 -8.61 4.36 13.39
N THR A 290 -7.79 3.60 14.11
CA THR A 290 -8.07 3.11 15.48
C THR A 290 -6.88 3.43 16.40
N PRO A 291 -6.61 4.73 16.64
CA PRO A 291 -5.45 5.14 17.42
C PRO A 291 -5.57 4.73 18.89
N SER A 292 -4.45 4.83 19.62
CA SER A 292 -4.44 4.66 21.07
C SER A 292 -5.42 5.61 21.77
N ALA A 293 -5.83 5.29 23.00
CA ALA A 293 -6.76 6.13 23.76
C ALA A 293 -6.24 7.57 23.96
N GLU A 294 -4.92 7.75 24.06
CA GLU A 294 -4.26 9.07 24.19
C GLU A 294 -4.28 9.87 22.88
N GLN A 295 -4.32 9.17 21.75
CA GLN A 295 -4.35 9.75 20.40
C GLN A 295 -5.74 9.75 19.76
N ALA A 296 -6.78 9.42 20.53
CA ALA A 296 -8.16 9.45 20.06
C ALA A 296 -8.50 10.82 19.45
N GLY A 297 -8.98 10.83 18.19
CA GLY A 297 -9.33 12.03 17.45
C GLY A 297 -8.16 12.86 16.91
N TRP A 298 -6.90 12.44 17.13
CA TRP A 298 -5.73 13.21 16.64
C TRP A 298 -5.69 13.38 15.13
N TYR A 299 -6.27 12.43 14.40
CA TYR A 299 -6.19 12.34 12.95
C TYR A 299 -7.48 12.77 12.23
N ALA A 300 -8.41 13.40 12.95
CA ALA A 300 -9.62 13.95 12.35
C ALA A 300 -9.29 15.10 11.38
N GLN A 301 -10.15 15.29 10.39
CA GLN A 301 -10.04 16.41 9.45
C GLN A 301 -10.00 17.75 10.21
N ASN A 302 -9.24 18.71 9.69
CA ASN A 302 -9.04 20.06 10.24
C ASN A 302 -8.27 20.14 11.58
N ARG A 303 -7.81 19.01 12.14
CA ARG A 303 -6.86 19.03 13.28
C ARG A 303 -5.53 19.62 12.85
N LYS A 304 -4.97 20.49 13.68
CA LYS A 304 -3.60 21.01 13.48
C LYS A 304 -2.60 20.05 14.10
N VAL A 305 -1.73 19.50 13.28
CA VAL A 305 -0.70 18.52 13.66
C VAL A 305 0.71 19.09 13.55
N ALA A 306 1.59 18.60 14.40
CA ALA A 306 3.03 18.78 14.27
C ALA A 306 3.68 17.43 13.94
N VAL A 307 4.33 17.37 12.81
CA VAL A 307 4.95 16.15 12.26
C VAL A 307 6.46 16.31 12.31
N HIS A 308 7.13 15.35 12.93
CA HIS A 308 8.59 15.26 12.91
C HIS A 308 9.02 14.60 11.59
N MET A 309 9.89 15.27 10.84
CA MET A 309 10.25 14.87 9.48
C MET A 309 11.64 14.22 9.37
N TYR A 310 12.42 14.19 10.45
CA TYR A 310 13.74 13.58 10.45
C TYR A 310 13.67 12.09 10.06
N GLY A 311 14.47 11.67 9.09
CA GLY A 311 14.46 10.32 8.51
C GLY A 311 13.23 10.02 7.67
N ALA A 312 12.37 11.01 7.36
CA ALA A 312 11.25 10.81 6.46
C ALA A 312 11.76 10.54 5.05
N GLU A 313 11.23 9.48 4.43
CA GLU A 313 11.60 9.11 3.07
C GLU A 313 10.55 9.59 2.07
N PHE A 314 10.99 10.43 1.13
CA PHE A 314 10.21 10.93 0.02
C PHE A 314 10.37 10.08 -1.22
N ARG A 315 9.24 9.71 -1.85
CA ARG A 315 9.18 9.00 -3.13
C ARG A 315 7.97 9.43 -3.94
N ASN A 316 8.03 9.20 -5.25
CA ASN A 316 6.82 9.24 -6.07
C ASN A 316 6.02 7.95 -5.86
N ASP A 317 4.71 8.08 -5.59
CA ASP A 317 3.81 6.94 -5.59
C ASP A 317 3.56 6.39 -7.02
N ALA A 318 2.76 5.33 -7.12
CA ALA A 318 2.42 4.72 -8.41
C ALA A 318 1.71 5.67 -9.38
N GLU A 319 1.09 6.74 -8.89
CA GLU A 319 0.44 7.78 -9.69
C GLU A 319 1.37 8.96 -10.03
N GLY A 320 2.60 8.96 -9.49
CA GLY A 320 3.59 10.01 -9.68
C GLY A 320 3.39 11.23 -8.78
N ASN A 321 2.70 11.10 -7.65
CA ASN A 321 2.67 12.13 -6.60
C ASN A 321 3.88 11.96 -5.70
N LEU A 322 4.62 13.04 -5.45
CA LEU A 322 5.62 13.07 -4.40
C LEU A 322 4.93 12.94 -3.04
N CYS A 323 5.38 11.97 -2.24
CA CYS A 323 4.81 11.64 -0.94
C CYS A 323 5.91 11.15 0.01
N VAL A 324 5.60 11.16 1.30
CA VAL A 324 6.39 10.48 2.32
C VAL A 324 5.86 9.06 2.45
N ILE A 325 6.72 8.06 2.34
CA ILE A 325 6.34 6.65 2.45
C ILE A 325 6.57 6.09 3.86
N ASP A 326 5.98 4.93 4.14
CA ASP A 326 6.09 4.22 5.42
C ASP A 326 5.88 5.12 6.64
N PHE A 327 4.95 6.07 6.52
CA PHE A 327 4.67 7.05 7.55
C PHE A 327 3.96 6.41 8.75
N ALA A 328 4.56 6.54 9.93
CA ALA A 328 4.05 5.97 11.18
C ALA A 328 3.36 7.05 12.04
N ALA A 329 2.37 6.63 12.84
CA ALA A 329 1.65 7.53 13.75
C ALA A 329 2.58 8.18 14.79
N SER A 330 3.67 7.50 15.16
CA SER A 330 4.70 7.99 16.09
C SER A 330 5.47 9.21 15.58
N SER A 331 5.43 9.51 14.27
CA SER A 331 6.00 10.73 13.69
C SER A 331 5.12 11.96 13.94
N VAL A 332 3.84 11.79 14.28
CA VAL A 332 2.95 12.88 14.70
C VAL A 332 3.14 13.12 16.18
N LYS A 333 3.75 14.25 16.53
CA LYS A 333 4.17 14.57 17.91
C LYS A 333 3.16 15.42 18.68
N ARG A 334 2.30 16.12 17.96
CA ARG A 334 1.22 16.92 18.55
C ARG A 334 0.02 17.00 17.62
N SER A 335 -1.18 17.04 18.19
CA SER A 335 -2.43 17.32 17.48
C SER A 335 -3.31 18.24 18.35
N THR A 336 -3.93 19.27 17.76
CA THR A 336 -4.76 20.27 18.46
C THR A 336 -5.96 20.70 17.62
N ASP A 337 -7.00 21.25 18.27
CA ASP A 337 -8.19 21.84 17.61
C ASP A 337 -7.98 23.30 17.18
N GLU A 338 -6.72 23.73 17.05
CA GLU A 338 -6.41 25.09 16.65
C GLU A 338 -6.84 25.33 15.19
N ALA A 339 -7.88 26.15 15.01
CA ALA A 339 -8.36 26.55 13.69
C ALA A 339 -7.31 27.42 12.96
N PRO A 340 -7.21 27.30 11.63
CA PRO A 340 -6.30 28.14 10.86
C PRO A 340 -6.77 29.60 10.86
N ALA A 341 -5.81 30.54 10.91
CA ALA A 341 -6.12 31.98 10.91
C ALA A 341 -6.79 32.46 9.60
N ALA A 342 -6.58 31.73 8.51
CA ALA A 342 -7.23 31.92 7.22
C ALA A 342 -7.66 30.55 6.68
N LEU A 343 -8.51 30.52 5.64
CA LEU A 343 -8.84 29.26 4.97
C LEU A 343 -7.56 28.59 4.48
N VAL A 344 -7.35 27.33 4.89
CA VAL A 344 -6.20 26.52 4.45
C VAL A 344 -6.24 26.32 2.94
N ALA A 345 -7.44 26.19 2.37
CA ALA A 345 -7.64 26.01 0.95
C ALA A 345 -7.10 27.19 0.13
N VAL A 346 -6.25 26.91 -0.87
CA VAL A 346 -5.69 27.94 -1.75
C VAL A 346 -6.74 28.41 -2.75
N ALA A 347 -7.01 29.71 -2.77
CA ALA A 347 -7.92 30.30 -3.75
C ALA A 347 -7.31 30.26 -5.15
N LEU A 348 -7.99 29.64 -6.11
CA LEU A 348 -7.59 29.63 -7.53
C LEU A 348 -8.47 30.55 -8.34
N ASN A 349 -7.87 31.21 -9.33
CA ASN A 349 -8.58 32.05 -10.30
C ASN A 349 -9.32 31.22 -11.35
N ASP A 350 -8.76 30.05 -11.71
CA ASP A 350 -9.26 29.15 -12.74
C ASP A 350 -8.64 27.74 -12.57
N LEU A 351 -9.08 26.79 -13.39
CA LEU A 351 -8.66 25.39 -13.40
C LEU A 351 -7.48 25.12 -14.36
N GLY A 352 -6.85 26.16 -14.92
CA GLY A 352 -5.87 26.02 -16.00
C GLY A 352 -4.53 25.41 -15.58
N ASP A 353 -4.12 25.53 -14.32
CA ASP A 353 -2.83 25.02 -13.83
C ASP A 353 -2.93 24.33 -12.46
N LEU A 354 -3.68 23.24 -12.41
CA LEU A 354 -3.79 22.40 -11.21
C LEU A 354 -2.46 21.73 -10.84
N SER A 355 -1.49 21.64 -11.76
CA SER A 355 -0.24 20.91 -11.55
C SER A 355 0.60 21.46 -10.39
N GLN A 356 0.55 22.77 -10.17
CA GLN A 356 1.27 23.46 -9.10
C GLN A 356 0.73 23.13 -7.70
N TYR A 357 -0.47 22.59 -7.62
CA TYR A 357 -1.21 22.35 -6.38
C TYR A 357 -1.33 20.86 -6.03
N ALA A 358 -0.47 20.00 -6.58
CA ALA A 358 -0.46 18.58 -6.21
C ALA A 358 -0.46 18.38 -4.68
N ASN A 359 -1.31 17.46 -4.20
CA ASN A 359 -1.55 17.16 -2.78
C ASN A 359 -2.11 18.31 -1.95
N THR A 360 -2.60 19.39 -2.58
CA THR A 360 -3.05 20.61 -1.91
C THR A 360 -4.57 20.77 -2.08
N VAL A 361 -5.25 21.15 -1.01
CA VAL A 361 -6.65 21.59 -1.05
C VAL A 361 -6.71 23.01 -1.60
N VAL A 362 -7.55 23.16 -2.62
CA VAL A 362 -7.78 24.40 -3.33
C VAL A 362 -9.25 24.76 -3.27
N ARG A 363 -9.56 26.04 -3.48
CA ARG A 363 -10.93 26.55 -3.60
C ARG A 363 -11.07 27.35 -4.88
N ILE A 364 -11.97 26.93 -5.76
CA ILE A 364 -12.23 27.60 -7.04
C ILE A 364 -13.65 28.16 -7.04
N ALA A 365 -13.82 29.41 -7.45
CA ALA A 365 -15.13 30.06 -7.53
C ALA A 365 -15.19 31.14 -8.63
N PRO A 366 -16.23 31.15 -9.48
CA PRO A 366 -17.27 30.13 -9.62
C PRO A 366 -16.80 28.95 -10.47
N VAL A 367 -17.33 27.77 -10.18
CA VAL A 367 -17.36 26.61 -11.09
C VAL A 367 -18.79 26.09 -11.23
N GLU A 368 -19.04 25.30 -12.26
CA GLU A 368 -20.31 24.58 -12.45
C GLU A 368 -20.06 23.17 -12.98
N PHE A 369 -20.95 22.23 -12.65
CA PHE A 369 -20.92 20.89 -13.25
C PHE A 369 -21.25 20.99 -14.74
N VAL A 370 -20.43 20.34 -15.57
CA VAL A 370 -20.64 20.30 -17.03
C VAL A 370 -21.95 19.58 -17.35
N THR A 371 -22.20 18.47 -16.66
CA THR A 371 -23.43 17.68 -16.71
C THR A 371 -24.03 17.63 -15.30
N PRO A 372 -24.92 18.56 -14.93
CA PRO A 372 -25.47 18.67 -13.57
C PRO A 372 -26.55 17.61 -13.31
N TYR A 373 -26.21 16.35 -13.54
CA TYR A 373 -27.16 15.26 -13.49
C TYR A 373 -26.63 14.03 -12.74
N GLY A 374 -27.49 13.40 -11.95
CA GLY A 374 -27.18 12.24 -11.11
C GLY A 374 -26.70 12.61 -9.70
N GLY A 375 -26.24 11.60 -8.95
CA GLY A 375 -25.52 11.78 -7.69
C GLY A 375 -24.01 11.78 -7.88
N TYR A 376 -23.26 11.93 -6.79
CA TYR A 376 -21.80 11.99 -6.85
C TYR A 376 -21.16 10.68 -7.34
N ALA A 377 -21.70 9.52 -6.98
CA ALA A 377 -21.08 8.24 -7.34
C ALA A 377 -22.12 7.20 -7.85
N PRO A 378 -22.29 7.06 -9.18
CA PRO A 378 -23.18 6.06 -9.78
C PRO A 378 -22.48 4.69 -9.92
N PHE A 379 -22.52 3.85 -8.88
CA PHE A 379 -21.97 2.48 -8.93
C PHE A 379 -23.05 1.39 -8.98
N TYR A 380 -22.61 0.19 -9.37
CA TYR A 380 -23.47 -0.99 -9.45
C TYR A 380 -23.66 -1.61 -8.06
N GLU A 381 -24.78 -1.34 -7.42
CA GLU A 381 -25.12 -1.97 -6.14
C GLU A 381 -25.94 -3.25 -6.37
N LYS A 382 -25.28 -4.40 -6.23
CA LYS A 382 -25.95 -5.67 -5.91
C LYS A 382 -25.60 -6.03 -4.48
N GLU A 383 -26.56 -6.58 -3.75
CA GLU A 383 -26.42 -7.02 -2.36
C GLU A 383 -25.26 -8.03 -2.15
N SER A 384 -24.84 -8.73 -3.21
CA SER A 384 -23.74 -9.70 -3.21
C SER A 384 -22.36 -9.14 -3.59
N ASN A 385 -22.24 -7.85 -3.95
CA ASN A 385 -20.99 -7.29 -4.47
C ASN A 385 -20.11 -6.71 -3.35
N ASP A 386 -19.46 -7.59 -2.60
CA ASP A 386 -18.37 -7.21 -1.70
C ASP A 386 -17.21 -6.55 -2.49
N VAL A 387 -16.53 -5.57 -1.88
CA VAL A 387 -15.48 -4.76 -2.52
C VAL A 387 -14.30 -5.63 -2.94
N GLU A 388 -13.86 -6.54 -2.08
CA GLU A 388 -12.72 -7.42 -2.33
C GLU A 388 -13.02 -8.40 -3.48
N THR A 389 -14.23 -8.95 -3.49
CA THR A 389 -14.72 -9.81 -4.58
C THR A 389 -14.85 -9.04 -5.90
N THR A 390 -15.29 -7.78 -5.85
CA THR A 390 -15.43 -6.92 -7.05
C THR A 390 -14.06 -6.61 -7.66
N GLU A 391 -13.08 -6.24 -6.84
CA GLU A 391 -11.69 -5.97 -7.26
C GLU A 391 -11.04 -7.22 -7.88
N ALA A 392 -11.15 -8.37 -7.22
CA ALA A 392 -10.59 -9.62 -7.71
C ALA A 392 -11.22 -10.06 -9.05
N GLU A 393 -12.55 -9.99 -9.15
CA GLU A 393 -13.25 -10.33 -10.39
C GLU A 393 -13.02 -9.29 -11.50
N TRP A 394 -12.85 -8.01 -11.16
CA TRP A 394 -12.48 -6.98 -12.14
C TRP A 394 -11.08 -7.25 -12.70
N ALA A 395 -10.09 -7.51 -11.85
CA ALA A 395 -8.72 -7.83 -12.27
C ALA A 395 -8.66 -9.10 -13.14
N LYS A 396 -9.49 -10.11 -12.82
CA LYS A 396 -9.58 -11.38 -13.55
C LYS A 396 -10.30 -11.26 -14.90
N ASN A 397 -11.41 -10.54 -14.96
CA ASN A 397 -12.28 -10.53 -16.13
C ASN A 397 -11.99 -9.36 -17.10
N VAL A 398 -11.32 -8.29 -16.65
CA VAL A 398 -11.05 -7.10 -17.46
C VAL A 398 -9.63 -7.08 -18.01
N LYS A 399 -9.52 -6.89 -19.33
CA LYS A 399 -8.24 -6.96 -20.04
C LYS A 399 -7.33 -5.77 -19.70
N ALA A 400 -6.01 -5.97 -19.76
CA ALA A 400 -5.01 -4.97 -19.40
C ALA A 400 -5.14 -3.67 -20.23
N GLY A 401 -5.43 -3.78 -21.53
CA GLY A 401 -5.65 -2.62 -22.41
C GLY A 401 -6.82 -1.75 -21.95
N TYR A 402 -7.93 -2.36 -21.53
CA TYR A 402 -9.06 -1.64 -20.93
C TYR A 402 -8.66 -0.96 -19.62
N ARG A 403 -7.99 -1.68 -18.72
CA ARG A 403 -7.52 -1.14 -17.43
C ARG A 403 -6.51 0.01 -17.59
N ALA A 404 -5.82 0.09 -18.73
CA ALA A 404 -4.92 1.20 -19.03
C ALA A 404 -5.68 2.52 -19.31
N LEU A 405 -6.85 2.44 -19.95
CA LEU A 405 -7.67 3.60 -20.33
C LEU A 405 -8.74 3.93 -19.29
N PHE A 406 -9.35 2.90 -18.71
CA PHE A 406 -10.40 2.97 -17.69
C PHE A 406 -9.94 2.17 -16.47
N PRO A 407 -9.08 2.75 -15.62
CA PRO A 407 -8.46 2.05 -14.50
C PRO A 407 -9.41 1.79 -13.33
N HIS A 408 -10.70 2.11 -13.45
CA HIS A 408 -11.58 2.21 -12.30
C HIS A 408 -12.92 1.54 -12.51
N HIS A 409 -13.19 0.56 -11.65
CA HIS A 409 -14.55 0.22 -11.26
C HIS A 409 -14.95 0.89 -9.93
N THR A 410 -14.00 1.56 -9.24
CA THR A 410 -14.18 2.19 -7.92
C THR A 410 -14.18 3.71 -7.93
N LEU A 411 -13.89 4.36 -9.07
CA LEU A 411 -13.97 5.81 -9.24
C LEU A 411 -15.04 6.19 -10.27
N ALA A 412 -15.83 7.21 -9.94
CA ALA A 412 -16.79 7.84 -10.82
C ALA A 412 -16.30 9.25 -11.20
N PRO A 413 -15.99 9.52 -12.48
CA PRO A 413 -15.64 10.84 -12.96
C PRO A 413 -16.89 11.69 -13.19
N HIS A 414 -16.79 12.94 -12.76
CA HIS A 414 -17.59 14.05 -13.24
C HIS A 414 -16.68 15.12 -13.84
N LEU A 415 -17.27 16.07 -14.55
CA LEU A 415 -16.56 17.21 -15.10
C LEU A 415 -17.09 18.49 -14.46
N VAL A 416 -16.17 19.32 -13.97
CA VAL A 416 -16.44 20.69 -13.54
C VAL A 416 -15.73 21.65 -14.48
N ARG A 417 -16.34 22.81 -14.72
CA ARG A 417 -15.76 23.87 -15.53
C ARG A 417 -15.75 25.20 -14.80
N ASP A 418 -14.76 26.03 -15.12
CA ASP A 418 -14.68 27.40 -14.66
C ASP A 418 -15.23 28.41 -15.68
N ALA A 419 -15.26 29.68 -15.30
CA ALA A 419 -15.75 30.78 -16.15
C ALA A 419 -14.89 31.06 -17.39
N LYS A 420 -13.66 30.52 -17.47
CA LYS A 420 -12.81 30.59 -18.68
C LYS A 420 -13.02 29.39 -19.60
N GLY A 421 -13.85 28.44 -19.17
CA GLY A 421 -14.14 27.19 -19.88
C GLY A 421 -13.03 26.16 -19.80
N ASN A 422 -12.11 26.27 -18.83
CA ASN A 422 -11.23 25.15 -18.49
C ASN A 422 -12.04 24.06 -17.79
N VAL A 423 -11.71 22.80 -18.03
CA VAL A 423 -12.43 21.65 -17.49
C VAL A 423 -11.47 20.78 -16.69
N ALA A 424 -11.90 20.34 -15.51
CA ALA A 424 -11.18 19.38 -14.68
C ALA A 424 -12.07 18.17 -14.36
N LYS A 425 -11.45 17.00 -14.20
CA LYS A 425 -12.13 15.80 -13.71
C LYS A 425 -12.25 15.86 -12.19
N LEU A 426 -13.47 15.67 -11.69
CA LEU A 426 -13.79 15.51 -10.28
C LEU A 426 -14.14 14.04 -10.05
N TYR A 427 -13.34 13.33 -9.26
CA TYR A 427 -13.55 11.90 -9.01
C TYR A 427 -14.19 11.64 -7.65
N PHE A 428 -15.07 10.64 -7.62
CA PHE A 428 -15.68 10.11 -6.40
C PHE A 428 -15.39 8.63 -6.24
N GLN A 429 -15.06 8.21 -5.03
CA GLN A 429 -14.85 6.81 -4.70
C GLN A 429 -16.17 6.08 -4.43
N ARG A 430 -16.18 4.77 -4.69
CA ARG A 430 -17.29 3.86 -4.30
C ARG A 430 -17.50 3.80 -2.80
N SER A 431 -16.46 4.04 -2.02
CA SER A 431 -16.51 4.14 -0.56
C SER A 431 -17.05 5.48 -0.04
N PHE A 432 -17.37 6.44 -0.92
CA PHE A 432 -17.85 7.75 -0.48
C PHE A 432 -19.23 7.65 0.17
N THR A 433 -19.29 7.77 1.49
CA THR A 433 -20.52 7.53 2.26
C THR A 433 -21.61 8.57 2.00
N GLN A 434 -21.22 9.76 1.54
CA GLN A 434 -22.15 10.85 1.20
C GLN A 434 -22.45 10.92 -0.30
N MET A 435 -22.14 9.87 -1.09
CA MET A 435 -22.33 9.87 -2.53
C MET A 435 -23.78 10.12 -3.00
N TYR A 436 -24.74 9.93 -2.10
CA TYR A 436 -26.18 10.12 -2.34
C TYR A 436 -26.80 11.26 -1.53
N ALA A 437 -25.99 12.10 -0.89
CA ALA A 437 -26.47 13.19 -0.04
C ALA A 437 -27.30 14.22 -0.83
N ARG A 438 -27.01 14.43 -2.11
CA ARG A 438 -27.80 15.25 -3.03
C ARG A 438 -27.51 14.91 -4.49
N ASN A 439 -28.37 15.40 -5.38
CA ASN A 439 -28.07 15.46 -6.81
C ASN A 439 -27.00 16.52 -7.12
N LEU A 440 -26.29 16.34 -8.23
CA LEU A 440 -25.32 17.32 -8.71
C LEU A 440 -26.01 18.69 -8.93
N PRO A 441 -25.46 19.78 -8.36
CA PRO A 441 -26.01 21.12 -8.51
C PRO A 441 -26.11 21.61 -9.96
N ALA A 442 -27.25 22.21 -10.31
CA ALA A 442 -27.50 22.76 -11.65
C ALA A 442 -26.92 24.16 -11.89
N GLY A 443 -26.64 24.90 -10.82
CA GLY A 443 -26.07 26.24 -10.85
C GLY A 443 -24.55 26.27 -10.81
N SER A 444 -24.01 27.45 -10.48
CA SER A 444 -22.59 27.66 -10.21
C SER A 444 -22.34 28.05 -8.76
N GLY A 445 -21.09 27.99 -8.32
CA GLY A 445 -20.67 28.38 -6.98
C GLY A 445 -19.24 27.98 -6.68
N ALA A 446 -18.89 27.90 -5.40
CA ALA A 446 -17.53 27.57 -4.98
C ALA A 446 -17.35 26.08 -4.77
N LEU A 447 -16.23 25.54 -5.25
CA LEU A 447 -15.81 24.16 -5.00
C LEU A 447 -14.48 24.17 -4.27
N THR A 448 -14.43 23.49 -3.13
CA THR A 448 -13.20 23.16 -2.42
C THR A 448 -12.83 21.72 -2.76
N ALA A 449 -11.59 21.43 -3.09
CA ALA A 449 -11.18 20.07 -3.46
C ALA A 449 -9.69 19.85 -3.23
N LEU A 450 -9.31 18.62 -2.92
CA LEU A 450 -7.94 18.15 -2.99
C LEU A 450 -7.53 17.97 -4.46
N VAL A 451 -6.44 18.61 -4.85
CA VAL A 451 -5.78 18.33 -6.13
C VAL A 451 -4.80 17.19 -5.94
N SER A 452 -4.86 16.20 -6.82
CA SER A 452 -3.90 15.09 -6.82
C SER A 452 -3.60 14.66 -8.23
N LYS A 453 -2.38 14.17 -8.45
CA LYS A 453 -2.02 13.52 -9.69
C LYS A 453 -2.59 12.11 -9.70
N PHE A 454 -3.16 11.74 -10.82
CA PHE A 454 -3.77 10.45 -11.04
C PHE A 454 -3.50 10.03 -12.49
N ARG A 455 -2.64 9.03 -12.69
CA ARG A 455 -2.18 8.50 -14.00
C ARG A 455 -1.79 9.56 -15.03
N GLY A 456 -1.04 10.57 -14.59
CA GLY A 456 -0.52 11.62 -15.46
C GLY A 456 -1.45 12.82 -15.66
N GLU A 457 -2.67 12.78 -15.12
CA GLU A 457 -3.59 13.92 -15.08
C GLU A 457 -3.68 14.49 -13.66
N TYR A 458 -4.02 15.77 -13.53
CA TYR A 458 -4.36 16.37 -12.24
C TYR A 458 -5.87 16.41 -12.09
N ILE A 459 -6.35 15.82 -11.00
CA ILE A 459 -7.77 15.63 -10.72
C ILE A 459 -8.17 16.37 -9.46
N LEU A 460 -9.47 16.62 -9.32
CA LEU A 460 -10.09 17.13 -8.12
C LEU A 460 -10.77 15.99 -7.36
N ARG A 461 -10.78 16.08 -6.04
CA ARG A 461 -11.58 15.22 -5.14
C ARG A 461 -12.11 16.07 -3.98
N ILE A 462 -13.42 16.11 -3.79
CA ILE A 462 -13.98 16.67 -2.55
C ILE A 462 -13.74 15.71 -1.40
N ARG A 463 -13.67 16.22 -0.18
CA ARG A 463 -13.46 15.40 1.02
C ARG A 463 -14.79 14.87 1.56
N ASN A 464 -15.77 15.78 1.61
CA ASN A 464 -17.15 15.56 2.00
C ASN A 464 -18.05 16.57 1.28
N THR A 465 -19.35 16.59 1.59
CA THR A 465 -20.34 17.45 0.92
C THR A 465 -20.20 18.94 1.24
N GLU A 466 -19.54 19.32 2.33
CA GLU A 466 -19.32 20.74 2.67
C GLU A 466 -18.36 21.43 1.69
N ASP A 467 -17.52 20.64 1.02
CA ASP A 467 -16.60 21.11 -0.01
C ASP A 467 -17.32 21.56 -1.31
N ASP A 468 -18.58 21.16 -1.51
CA ASP A 468 -19.39 21.53 -2.67
C ASP A 468 -20.45 22.59 -2.30
N ALA A 469 -20.09 23.86 -2.51
CA ALA A 469 -20.96 25.01 -2.27
C ALA A 469 -21.64 25.55 -3.55
N LEU A 470 -21.84 24.71 -4.58
CA LEU A 470 -22.55 25.10 -5.79
C LEU A 470 -24.06 25.25 -5.55
N SER A 471 -24.67 26.23 -6.21
CA SER A 471 -26.11 26.47 -6.12
C SER A 471 -26.92 25.42 -6.89
N ALA A 472 -28.08 25.05 -6.36
CA ALA A 472 -29.06 24.24 -7.10
C ALA A 472 -29.81 25.07 -8.17
N ASP A 473 -29.77 26.40 -8.09
CA ASP A 473 -30.43 27.29 -9.04
C ASP A 473 -29.63 27.41 -10.35
N ALA A 474 -30.17 26.85 -11.43
CA ALA A 474 -29.60 26.92 -12.78
C ALA A 474 -29.44 28.37 -13.30
N GLY A 475 -30.18 29.35 -12.76
CA GLY A 475 -30.03 30.76 -13.10
C GLY A 475 -28.69 31.37 -12.65
N THR A 476 -27.98 30.72 -11.74
CA THR A 476 -26.65 31.15 -11.27
C THR A 476 -25.51 30.71 -12.19
N ARG A 477 -25.78 29.89 -13.21
CA ARG A 477 -24.76 29.45 -14.17
C ARG A 477 -24.15 30.63 -14.91
N PHE A 478 -22.84 30.58 -15.14
CA PHE A 478 -22.17 31.54 -16.04
C PHE A 478 -22.27 31.10 -17.51
N SER A 479 -22.50 29.81 -17.77
CA SER A 479 -22.80 29.35 -19.12
C SER A 479 -24.27 29.53 -19.48
N THR A 480 -24.53 29.81 -20.75
CA THR A 480 -25.88 29.75 -21.33
C THR A 480 -26.05 28.45 -22.11
N THR A 481 -27.06 27.64 -21.77
CA THR A 481 -27.41 26.45 -22.56
C THR A 481 -28.11 26.85 -23.85
N LEU A 482 -27.52 26.50 -25.00
CA LEU A 482 -28.08 26.77 -26.33
C LEU A 482 -28.86 25.57 -26.88
N LEU A 483 -28.38 24.36 -26.56
CA LEU A 483 -28.97 23.09 -26.96
C LEU A 483 -28.89 22.12 -25.79
N GLN A 484 -29.97 21.38 -25.53
CA GLN A 484 -29.92 20.25 -24.62
C GLN A 484 -30.87 19.14 -25.04
N ALA A 485 -30.33 17.93 -25.12
CA ALA A 485 -31.06 16.70 -25.37
C ALA A 485 -30.81 15.73 -24.20
N GLY A 486 -31.91 15.24 -23.61
CA GLY A 486 -31.89 14.46 -22.40
C GLY A 486 -31.55 15.27 -21.13
N PRO A 487 -31.39 14.59 -19.98
CA PRO A 487 -31.67 13.15 -19.81
C PRO A 487 -33.17 12.85 -20.03
N TRP A 488 -33.49 11.68 -20.59
CA TRP A 488 -34.87 11.32 -20.98
C TRP A 488 -35.53 10.40 -19.96
N LEU A 489 -36.76 10.71 -19.55
CA LEU A 489 -37.48 9.95 -18.53
C LEU A 489 -38.15 8.70 -19.12
N ALA A 490 -38.41 7.70 -18.27
CA ALA A 490 -39.05 6.42 -18.61
C ALA A 490 -40.38 6.56 -19.36
N GLN A 491 -41.04 7.70 -19.21
CA GLN A 491 -42.38 7.96 -19.71
C GLN A 491 -42.37 8.64 -21.08
N ASP A 492 -41.21 9.09 -21.57
CA ASP A 492 -41.08 9.77 -22.86
C ASP A 492 -41.09 8.77 -24.01
N ALA A 493 -42.17 8.74 -24.80
CA ALA A 493 -42.31 7.87 -25.96
C ALA A 493 -41.31 8.20 -27.10
N VAL A 494 -40.71 9.39 -27.10
CA VAL A 494 -39.74 9.85 -28.11
C VAL A 494 -38.70 10.77 -27.42
N PRO A 495 -37.39 10.64 -27.73
CA PRO A 495 -36.39 11.58 -27.26
C PRO A 495 -36.73 13.03 -27.65
N ALA A 496 -37.13 13.85 -26.67
CA ALA A 496 -37.39 15.26 -26.87
C ALA A 496 -36.17 16.12 -26.52
N PHE A 497 -36.05 17.28 -27.16
CA PHE A 497 -35.11 18.33 -26.75
C PHE A 497 -35.70 19.13 -25.59
N ALA A 498 -34.90 19.30 -24.53
CA ALA A 498 -35.28 20.13 -23.40
C ALA A 498 -35.05 21.63 -23.69
N VAL A 499 -34.06 21.96 -24.53
CA VAL A 499 -33.70 23.35 -24.90
C VAL A 499 -33.31 23.42 -26.37
N GLY A 500 -33.69 24.51 -27.07
CA GLY A 500 -33.28 24.80 -28.44
C GLY A 500 -34.21 24.26 -29.53
N ASN A 501 -35.51 24.13 -29.22
CA ASN A 501 -36.54 23.58 -30.13
C ASN A 501 -37.82 24.44 -30.19
N THR A 502 -37.68 25.77 -30.17
CA THR A 502 -38.81 26.72 -30.19
C THR A 502 -38.64 27.80 -31.26
N GLY A 503 -39.71 28.15 -31.97
CA GLY A 503 -39.68 29.19 -33.01
C GLY A 503 -38.80 28.82 -34.20
N ASP A 504 -38.01 29.78 -34.70
CA ASP A 504 -37.05 29.58 -35.79
C ASP A 504 -35.78 28.82 -35.34
N ASP A 505 -35.56 28.66 -34.03
CA ASP A 505 -34.52 27.80 -33.44
C ASP A 505 -35.01 26.34 -33.39
N ARG A 506 -35.07 25.69 -34.56
CA ARG A 506 -35.32 24.24 -34.63
C ARG A 506 -33.99 23.50 -34.55
N SER A 507 -33.88 22.58 -33.60
CA SER A 507 -32.81 21.59 -33.56
C SER A 507 -33.40 20.21 -33.83
N SER A 508 -32.68 19.39 -34.58
CA SER A 508 -33.01 17.99 -34.79
C SER A 508 -31.77 17.14 -34.52
N VAL A 509 -31.89 16.16 -33.63
CA VAL A 509 -30.90 15.10 -33.58
C VAL A 509 -31.48 14.02 -34.47
N VAL A 510 -30.84 13.81 -35.61
CA VAL A 510 -31.18 12.73 -36.52
C VAL A 510 -30.32 11.55 -36.10
N PHE A 511 -30.96 10.54 -35.53
CA PHE A 511 -30.30 9.29 -35.16
C PHE A 511 -30.39 8.35 -36.34
N SER A 512 -29.27 7.89 -36.88
CA SER A 512 -29.34 6.91 -37.95
C SER A 512 -29.65 5.52 -37.38
N VAL A 513 -30.90 5.11 -37.51
CA VAL A 513 -31.32 3.71 -37.53
C VAL A 513 -32.27 3.58 -38.73
N TYR A 514 -31.73 3.23 -39.90
CA TYR A 514 -32.53 2.76 -41.03
C TYR A 514 -32.97 1.31 -40.75
N ASP A 515 -33.97 1.21 -39.90
CA ASP A 515 -34.92 0.12 -39.92
C ASP A 515 -36.15 0.70 -40.63
N ASP A 516 -36.60 0.05 -41.72
CA ASP A 516 -37.72 0.47 -42.58
C ASP A 516 -39.05 0.68 -41.83
N SER A 517 -39.10 0.44 -40.51
CA SER A 517 -40.24 0.67 -39.62
C SER A 517 -40.26 2.02 -38.89
N ASN A 518 -39.26 2.90 -39.05
CA ASN A 518 -39.21 4.21 -38.36
C ASN A 518 -39.29 4.08 -36.81
N ASN A 519 -38.95 2.91 -36.28
CA ASN A 519 -39.25 2.53 -34.90
C ASN A 519 -37.97 2.58 -34.05
N PHE A 520 -38.05 3.33 -32.95
CA PHE A 520 -36.92 3.61 -32.07
C PHE A 520 -36.57 2.41 -31.19
N ASP A 521 -35.30 2.02 -31.13
CA ASP A 521 -34.79 1.24 -30.00
C ASP A 521 -34.41 2.19 -28.85
N VAL A 522 -35.42 2.79 -28.20
CA VAL A 522 -35.25 3.35 -26.86
C VAL A 522 -35.06 2.15 -25.93
N PHE A 523 -33.80 1.81 -25.62
CA PHE A 523 -33.52 0.66 -24.76
C PHE A 523 -33.84 1.01 -23.31
N PRO A 524 -34.88 0.42 -22.66
CA PRO A 524 -34.84 0.25 -21.22
C PRO A 524 -33.59 -0.56 -20.93
N SER A 525 -32.67 -0.02 -20.14
CA SER A 525 -31.50 -0.78 -19.78
C SER A 525 -31.89 -1.86 -18.77
N SER A 526 -32.37 -3.00 -19.25
CA SER A 526 -32.54 -4.21 -18.43
C SER A 526 -31.20 -4.76 -17.90
N SER A 527 -30.09 -4.15 -18.31
CA SER A 527 -28.72 -4.39 -17.89
C SER A 527 -28.05 -3.07 -17.45
N GLY A 528 -28.55 -2.49 -16.36
CA GLY A 528 -27.78 -1.59 -15.48
C GLY A 528 -27.20 -0.33 -16.10
N ALA A 529 -27.77 0.22 -17.17
CA ALA A 529 -27.42 1.56 -17.62
C ALA A 529 -28.21 2.57 -16.78
N ILE A 530 -27.81 2.68 -15.51
CA ILE A 530 -28.19 3.78 -14.65
C ILE A 530 -27.05 4.79 -14.77
N ALA A 531 -27.09 5.59 -15.84
CA ALA A 531 -26.59 6.95 -15.75
C ALA A 531 -27.74 7.89 -15.38
N SER A 532 -28.59 7.39 -14.50
CA SER A 532 -29.87 7.98 -14.24
C SER A 532 -30.39 7.60 -12.88
N TYR A 533 -29.97 8.40 -11.92
CA TYR A 533 -30.92 9.04 -11.01
C TYR A 533 -31.67 8.21 -9.98
N TRP A 534 -31.64 6.88 -9.99
CA TRP A 534 -32.30 6.13 -8.92
C TRP A 534 -31.55 4.89 -8.42
N LEU A 535 -30.96 5.00 -7.21
CA LEU A 535 -30.64 3.88 -6.33
C LEU A 535 -31.82 2.91 -6.23
N THR A 536 -31.55 1.60 -6.19
CA THR A 536 -32.58 0.59 -5.93
C THR A 536 -33.30 0.87 -4.60
N THR A 537 -34.57 0.49 -4.52
CA THR A 537 -35.52 0.82 -3.44
C THR A 537 -35.03 0.40 -2.04
N ASP A 538 -34.18 -0.63 -1.95
CA ASP A 538 -33.75 -1.21 -0.67
C ASP A 538 -32.57 -0.46 -0.01
N VAL A 539 -31.75 0.25 -0.79
CA VAL A 539 -30.62 1.04 -0.27
C VAL A 539 -31.12 2.37 0.30
N ARG A 540 -32.13 2.97 -0.34
CA ARG A 540 -32.78 4.21 0.14
C ARG A 540 -33.49 4.06 1.48
N ARG A 541 -34.18 2.93 1.68
CA ARG A 541 -34.89 2.65 2.97
C ARG A 541 -33.93 2.57 4.16
N ARG A 542 -32.63 2.35 3.93
CA ARG A 542 -31.61 2.30 4.99
C ARG A 542 -30.99 3.67 5.32
N HIS A 543 -31.09 4.66 4.43
CA HIS A 543 -30.34 5.92 4.53
C HIS A 543 -31.17 7.22 4.42
N ASP A 544 -32.51 7.12 4.46
CA ASP A 544 -33.45 8.25 4.61
C ASP A 544 -33.29 9.41 3.61
N ILE A 545 -33.01 9.08 2.33
CA ILE A 545 -32.82 10.04 1.24
C ILE A 545 -34.20 10.57 0.75
N PRO A 546 -34.39 11.89 0.60
CA PRO A 546 -35.65 12.49 0.15
C PRO A 546 -36.16 11.92 -1.18
N PHE A 547 -37.44 11.58 -1.20
CA PHE A 547 -38.17 10.96 -2.29
C PHE A 547 -38.59 12.02 -3.34
N ALA A 548 -38.54 11.67 -4.62
CA ALA A 548 -39.40 12.25 -5.65
C ALA A 548 -40.36 11.14 -6.06
N ASP A 549 -41.65 11.43 -6.05
CA ASP A 549 -42.74 10.47 -6.04
C ASP A 549 -42.96 9.69 -7.36
N GLU A 550 -41.97 9.00 -7.97
CA GLU A 550 -42.24 7.95 -8.98
C GLU A 550 -41.00 7.13 -9.43
N ALA A 551 -41.24 5.92 -9.97
CA ALA A 551 -40.20 5.02 -10.50
C ALA A 551 -39.72 5.46 -11.89
N GLU A 552 -38.94 6.54 -11.94
CA GLU A 552 -38.40 7.09 -13.18
C GLU A 552 -37.08 6.40 -13.56
N HIS A 553 -37.14 5.32 -14.34
CA HIS A 553 -35.98 4.87 -15.12
C HIS A 553 -35.62 5.99 -16.13
N TYR A 554 -34.36 6.16 -16.50
CA TYR A 554 -34.05 7.02 -17.67
C TYR A 554 -33.43 6.19 -18.79
N TYR A 555 -33.66 6.66 -20.01
CA TYR A 555 -33.21 6.02 -21.23
C TYR A 555 -31.91 6.63 -21.75
N SER A 556 -31.11 5.79 -22.40
CA SER A 556 -30.02 6.23 -23.29
C SER A 556 -30.40 5.92 -24.72
N LEU A 557 -30.09 6.83 -25.63
CA LEU A 557 -30.11 6.56 -27.06
C LEU A 557 -29.12 5.47 -27.38
N ASN A 558 -29.54 4.46 -28.14
CA ASN A 558 -28.69 3.33 -28.50
C ASN A 558 -28.66 3.18 -30.02
N ALA A 559 -27.46 3.12 -30.60
CA ALA A 559 -27.28 2.89 -32.03
C ALA A 559 -26.29 1.74 -32.28
N LYS A 560 -26.40 1.12 -33.46
CA LYS A 560 -25.64 -0.07 -33.92
C LYS A 560 -25.02 0.19 -35.30
N LEU A 561 -24.35 -0.81 -35.89
CA LEU A 561 -23.79 -0.75 -37.26
C LEU A 561 -22.68 0.31 -37.47
N TRP A 562 -21.82 0.46 -36.46
CA TRP A 562 -20.81 1.52 -36.39
C TRP A 562 -19.61 1.43 -37.33
N TRP A 563 -19.30 0.26 -37.89
CA TRP A 563 -18.07 0.05 -38.67
C TRP A 563 -18.25 -0.88 -39.85
N ASN A 564 -17.82 -0.43 -41.04
CA ASN A 564 -17.74 -1.17 -42.30
C ASN A 564 -19.03 -1.92 -42.68
N VAL A 565 -20.18 -1.30 -42.43
CA VAL A 565 -21.50 -1.84 -42.78
C VAL A 565 -21.90 -1.28 -44.14
N THR A 566 -21.76 -2.11 -45.18
CA THR A 566 -22.08 -1.76 -46.57
C THR A 566 -23.50 -2.13 -46.99
N THR A 567 -24.19 -2.95 -46.19
CA THR A 567 -25.54 -3.47 -46.49
C THR A 567 -26.67 -2.55 -46.06
N HIS A 568 -26.37 -1.52 -45.27
CA HIS A 568 -27.31 -0.50 -44.82
C HIS A 568 -26.83 0.86 -45.33
N HIS A 569 -27.76 1.78 -45.61
CA HIS A 569 -27.50 3.12 -46.14
C HIS A 569 -26.60 3.92 -45.19
N SER A 570 -25.27 3.75 -45.27
CA SER A 570 -24.29 4.51 -44.50
C SER A 570 -24.40 5.99 -44.88
N LEU A 571 -25.01 6.80 -44.01
CA LEU A 571 -25.32 8.22 -44.27
C LEU A 571 -24.08 9.09 -44.51
N VAL A 572 -22.85 8.60 -44.27
CA VAL A 572 -21.61 9.38 -44.39
C VAL A 572 -20.54 8.58 -45.15
N SER A 573 -20.78 8.26 -46.42
CA SER A 573 -19.81 7.52 -47.27
C SER A 573 -18.80 8.42 -48.03
N SER A 574 -18.72 9.72 -47.73
CA SER A 574 -17.82 10.67 -48.43
C SER A 574 -16.34 10.54 -48.07
N ASN A 575 -16.00 9.82 -47.02
CA ASN A 575 -14.62 9.58 -46.60
C ASN A 575 -14.43 8.06 -46.60
N ASP A 576 -13.19 7.56 -46.64
CA ASP A 576 -12.83 6.12 -46.67
C ASP A 576 -13.31 5.30 -45.44
N GLU A 577 -14.32 5.78 -44.72
CA GLU A 577 -14.82 5.33 -43.44
C GLU A 577 -16.33 5.10 -43.52
N VAL A 578 -16.73 3.83 -43.70
CA VAL A 578 -18.14 3.39 -43.80
C VAL A 578 -18.69 3.03 -42.42
N GLY A 579 -19.88 3.51 -42.04
CA GLY A 579 -20.55 3.16 -40.77
C GLY A 579 -21.52 4.23 -40.24
N GLU A 580 -22.30 3.87 -39.21
CA GLU A 580 -23.29 4.76 -38.60
C GLU A 580 -22.69 5.87 -37.72
N ALA A 581 -23.48 6.94 -37.51
CA ALA A 581 -23.14 8.08 -36.67
C ALA A 581 -24.37 8.63 -35.92
N PHE A 582 -24.13 9.26 -34.77
CA PHE A 582 -25.10 10.20 -34.22
C PHE A 582 -24.96 11.54 -34.94
N VAL A 583 -26.06 12.07 -35.49
CA VAL A 583 -26.08 13.32 -36.25
C VAL A 583 -26.87 14.37 -35.48
N ILE A 584 -26.22 15.46 -35.07
CA ILE A 584 -26.85 16.58 -34.37
C ILE A 584 -26.90 17.76 -35.34
N ARG A 585 -28.08 18.11 -35.85
CA ARG A 585 -28.30 19.33 -36.62
C ARG A 585 -28.93 20.39 -35.74
N THR A 586 -28.35 21.59 -35.70
CA THR A 586 -28.89 22.68 -34.89
C THR A 586 -28.69 24.05 -35.53
N ASN A 587 -29.69 24.91 -35.34
CA ASN A 587 -29.66 26.31 -35.74
C ASN A 587 -29.53 27.26 -34.54
N THR A 588 -29.42 26.70 -33.32
CA THR A 588 -29.39 27.45 -32.05
C THR A 588 -28.13 28.31 -31.87
N LEU A 589 -27.09 28.03 -32.66
CA LEU A 589 -25.79 28.70 -32.57
C LEU A 589 -25.74 30.03 -33.35
N ARG A 590 -26.81 30.38 -34.08
CA ARG A 590 -26.87 31.59 -34.93
C ARG A 590 -26.70 32.90 -34.15
N ASN A 591 -27.04 32.90 -32.87
CA ASN A 591 -26.97 34.08 -32.00
C ASN A 591 -25.83 33.96 -30.98
N ALA A 592 -25.03 32.89 -31.05
CA ALA A 592 -23.90 32.69 -30.15
C ALA A 592 -22.78 33.70 -30.44
N THR A 593 -22.22 34.24 -29.37
CA THR A 593 -21.19 35.28 -29.38
C THR A 593 -19.93 34.86 -28.62
N GLY A 594 -20.08 34.10 -27.54
CA GLY A 594 -19.04 33.56 -26.68
C GLY A 594 -18.47 32.23 -27.16
N ALA A 595 -17.57 31.66 -26.35
CA ALA A 595 -16.95 30.37 -26.61
C ALA A 595 -17.97 29.24 -26.47
N LEU A 596 -17.97 28.32 -27.44
CA LEU A 596 -18.92 27.22 -27.50
C LEU A 596 -18.31 25.92 -26.97
N TYR A 597 -19.09 25.14 -26.23
CA TYR A 597 -18.66 23.84 -25.70
C TYR A 597 -19.76 22.80 -25.92
N LEU A 598 -19.37 21.64 -26.44
CA LEU A 598 -20.20 20.44 -26.52
C LEU A 598 -19.88 19.55 -25.33
N TYR A 599 -20.90 19.09 -24.63
CA TYR A 599 -20.77 18.02 -23.65
C TYR A 599 -21.68 16.85 -24.01
N LEU A 600 -21.24 15.65 -23.67
CA LEU A 600 -22.02 14.45 -23.84
C LEU A 600 -21.64 13.40 -22.80
N THR A 601 -22.55 12.48 -22.49
CA THR A 601 -22.26 11.29 -21.70
C THR A 601 -22.51 10.02 -22.51
N GLY A 602 -21.55 9.08 -22.52
CA GLY A 602 -21.66 7.90 -23.37
C GLY A 602 -20.91 6.66 -22.86
N THR A 603 -21.33 5.49 -23.37
CA THR A 603 -20.66 4.18 -23.21
C THR A 603 -20.89 3.33 -24.47
N SER A 604 -20.15 2.24 -24.60
CA SER A 604 -20.34 1.25 -25.66
C SER A 604 -20.58 -0.14 -25.09
N SER A 605 -21.23 -1.03 -25.83
CA SER A 605 -21.31 -2.45 -25.47
C SER A 605 -20.00 -3.19 -25.75
N LYS A 606 -19.89 -4.45 -25.30
CA LYS A 606 -18.70 -5.30 -25.52
C LYS A 606 -18.23 -5.32 -26.98
N GLY A 607 -19.17 -5.42 -27.93
CA GLY A 607 -18.87 -5.41 -29.36
C GLY A 607 -18.90 -4.03 -30.01
N GLY A 608 -19.25 -2.97 -29.26
CA GLY A 608 -19.38 -1.60 -29.78
C GLY A 608 -18.04 -0.88 -29.93
N PRO A 609 -18.02 0.31 -30.54
CA PRO A 609 -16.84 1.16 -30.72
C PRO A 609 -16.08 1.46 -29.44
N GLY A 610 -14.76 1.28 -29.45
CA GLY A 610 -13.89 1.69 -28.34
C GLY A 610 -13.33 3.09 -28.48
N LYS A 611 -13.17 3.60 -29.70
CA LYS A 611 -12.71 4.97 -29.96
C LYS A 611 -13.72 5.71 -30.83
N MET A 612 -14.11 6.88 -30.36
CA MET A 612 -15.08 7.75 -31.01
C MET A 612 -14.42 9.06 -31.42
N LYS A 613 -15.02 9.75 -32.40
CA LYS A 613 -14.60 11.09 -32.82
C LYS A 613 -15.80 11.99 -33.06
N ILE A 614 -15.54 13.27 -32.90
CA ILE A 614 -16.50 14.34 -33.10
C ILE A 614 -16.04 15.18 -34.28
N GLN A 615 -16.96 15.41 -35.21
CA GLN A 615 -16.70 16.20 -36.41
C GLN A 615 -17.83 17.18 -36.67
N TRP A 616 -17.61 18.16 -37.53
CA TRP A 616 -18.61 19.16 -37.84
C TRP A 616 -18.58 19.69 -39.27
N SER A 617 -19.68 20.31 -39.67
CA SER A 617 -19.83 21.08 -40.91
C SER A 617 -20.95 22.13 -40.73
N ASP A 618 -20.85 23.27 -41.41
CA ASP A 618 -21.91 24.28 -41.52
C ASP A 618 -22.78 24.10 -42.78
N THR A 619 -22.67 22.94 -43.44
CA THR A 619 -23.44 22.63 -44.64
C THR A 619 -24.95 22.60 -44.39
N THR A 620 -25.70 22.97 -45.43
CA THR A 620 -27.14 22.74 -45.54
C THR A 620 -27.49 21.56 -46.45
N GLU A 621 -26.49 20.81 -46.93
CA GLU A 621 -26.68 19.61 -47.74
C GLU A 621 -27.40 18.53 -46.91
N ASP A 622 -28.44 17.94 -47.49
CA ASP A 622 -29.23 16.90 -46.83
C ASP A 622 -28.57 15.54 -46.95
N ASP A 623 -27.90 15.29 -48.08
CA ASP A 623 -27.11 14.08 -48.32
C ASP A 623 -25.71 14.22 -47.71
N LEU A 624 -25.58 13.76 -46.46
CA LEU A 624 -24.34 13.84 -45.69
C LEU A 624 -23.18 13.04 -46.31
N THR A 625 -23.46 12.14 -47.26
CA THR A 625 -22.42 11.42 -48.04
C THR A 625 -21.68 12.31 -49.03
N LYS A 626 -22.12 13.55 -49.23
CA LYS A 626 -21.46 14.56 -50.08
C LYS A 626 -20.71 15.62 -49.27
N VAL A 627 -20.80 15.54 -47.95
CA VAL A 627 -20.30 16.56 -47.05
C VAL A 627 -18.91 16.18 -46.56
N LYS A 628 -18.00 17.15 -46.57
CA LYS A 628 -16.73 17.06 -45.87
C LYS A 628 -16.89 17.59 -44.46
N PHE A 629 -16.50 16.77 -43.48
CA PHE A 629 -16.54 17.13 -42.06
C PHE A 629 -15.13 17.41 -41.53
N GLU A 630 -15.01 18.43 -40.69
CA GLU A 630 -13.78 18.78 -39.98
C GLU A 630 -13.76 18.11 -38.61
N GLU A 631 -12.62 17.58 -38.18
CA GLU A 631 -12.49 16.95 -36.87
C GLU A 631 -12.37 17.99 -35.75
N ILE A 632 -13.09 17.75 -34.65
CA ILE A 632 -13.01 18.52 -33.40
C ILE A 632 -12.10 17.80 -32.40
N GLY A 633 -12.26 16.48 -32.28
CA GLY A 633 -11.45 15.66 -31.37
C GLY A 633 -11.92 14.21 -31.27
N THR A 634 -11.20 13.43 -30.47
CA THR A 634 -11.49 12.00 -30.24
C THR A 634 -11.61 11.68 -28.76
N TYR A 635 -12.29 10.59 -28.42
CA TYR A 635 -12.38 10.07 -27.06
C TYR A 635 -12.51 8.55 -27.04
N ASP A 636 -12.03 7.92 -25.96
CA ASP A 636 -12.25 6.50 -25.70
C ASP A 636 -13.61 6.29 -25.03
N ALA A 637 -14.41 5.37 -25.55
CA ALA A 637 -15.74 5.03 -25.02
C ALA A 637 -15.65 3.77 -24.15
N PRO A 638 -16.01 3.85 -22.84
CA PRO A 638 -15.91 2.69 -21.98
C PRO A 638 -16.97 1.65 -22.31
N CYS A 639 -16.58 0.40 -22.17
CA CYS A 639 -17.48 -0.75 -22.18
C CYS A 639 -18.43 -0.70 -20.97
N ILE A 640 -19.73 -0.64 -21.22
CA ILE A 640 -20.78 -0.59 -20.19
C ILE A 640 -20.79 -1.81 -19.26
N ASN A 641 -20.27 -2.94 -19.72
CA ASN A 641 -20.15 -4.13 -18.88
C ASN A 641 -19.09 -3.99 -17.79
N PHE A 642 -18.18 -3.02 -17.93
CA PHE A 642 -17.10 -2.76 -16.99
C PHE A 642 -17.23 -1.39 -16.31
N THR A 643 -17.93 -0.44 -16.96
CA THR A 643 -18.26 0.89 -16.42
C THR A 643 -19.78 1.02 -16.32
N PRO A 644 -20.38 0.95 -15.12
CA PRO A 644 -21.84 0.89 -14.95
C PRO A 644 -22.56 2.24 -15.10
N TYR A 645 -21.88 3.28 -15.54
CA TYR A 645 -22.39 4.64 -15.71
C TYR A 645 -21.98 5.19 -17.08
N LEU A 646 -22.66 6.24 -17.54
CA LEU A 646 -22.30 6.94 -18.77
C LEU A 646 -21.14 7.90 -18.47
N TYR A 647 -20.05 7.75 -19.21
CA TYR A 647 -18.84 8.51 -18.98
C TYR A 647 -19.00 9.93 -19.55
N PRO A 648 -18.65 10.99 -18.80
CA PRO A 648 -18.81 12.36 -19.27
C PRO A 648 -17.64 12.82 -20.14
N TYR A 649 -17.95 13.63 -21.15
CA TYR A 649 -16.99 14.24 -22.06
C TYR A 649 -17.34 15.70 -22.32
N SER A 650 -16.34 16.51 -22.62
CA SER A 650 -16.47 17.94 -22.95
C SER A 650 -15.47 18.32 -24.02
N PHE A 651 -15.92 19.09 -25.02
CA PHE A 651 -15.13 19.53 -26.16
C PHE A 651 -15.36 21.03 -26.38
N ARG A 652 -14.26 21.78 -26.51
CA ARG A 652 -14.35 23.15 -27.04
C ARG A 652 -14.70 23.07 -28.52
N LEU A 653 -15.78 23.73 -28.90
CA LEU A 653 -16.22 23.80 -30.29
C LEU A 653 -15.46 24.90 -31.04
N PRO A 654 -15.22 24.73 -32.36
CA PRO A 654 -14.57 25.73 -33.18
C PRO A 654 -15.34 27.06 -33.19
N ASP A 655 -14.60 28.15 -33.04
CA ASP A 655 -15.13 29.52 -33.09
C ASP A 655 -15.91 29.82 -34.39
N ALA A 656 -15.60 29.10 -35.47
CA ALA A 656 -16.25 29.21 -36.78
C ALA A 656 -17.71 28.71 -36.80
N MET A 657 -18.15 27.96 -35.79
CA MET A 657 -19.56 27.55 -35.66
C MET A 657 -20.49 28.70 -35.23
N ARG A 658 -19.94 29.74 -34.62
CA ARG A 658 -20.71 30.88 -34.11
C ARG A 658 -21.39 31.63 -35.26
N GLY A 659 -22.64 32.02 -35.06
CA GLY A 659 -23.38 32.80 -36.05
C GLY A 659 -23.84 32.00 -37.28
N LYS A 660 -23.56 30.69 -37.34
CA LYS A 660 -23.95 29.85 -38.48
C LYS A 660 -25.45 29.58 -38.43
N ARG A 661 -26.08 29.63 -39.61
CA ARG A 661 -27.52 29.38 -39.78
C ARG A 661 -27.90 27.95 -39.43
N GLN A 662 -27.02 27.01 -39.71
CA GLN A 662 -27.15 25.59 -39.40
C GLN A 662 -25.75 25.02 -39.16
N VAL A 663 -25.63 24.15 -38.16
CA VAL A 663 -24.44 23.36 -37.89
C VAL A 663 -24.85 21.90 -37.77
N THR A 664 -24.06 21.02 -38.39
CA THR A 664 -24.17 19.57 -38.26
C THR A 664 -22.95 19.05 -37.52
N ILE A 665 -23.17 18.36 -36.40
CA ILE A 665 -22.14 17.66 -35.64
C ILE A 665 -22.35 16.15 -35.80
N LEU A 666 -21.26 15.43 -36.06
CA LEU A 666 -21.24 13.97 -36.10
C LEU A 666 -20.48 13.42 -34.90
N VAL A 667 -21.06 12.42 -34.23
CA VAL A 667 -20.35 11.55 -33.29
C VAL A 667 -20.29 10.15 -33.89
N ARG A 668 -19.09 9.69 -34.24
CA ARG A 668 -18.90 8.46 -35.02
C ARG A 668 -17.72 7.63 -34.52
N CYS A 669 -17.63 6.39 -35.01
CA CYS A 669 -16.49 5.52 -34.77
C CYS A 669 -15.20 6.12 -35.38
N ALA A 670 -14.12 6.15 -34.61
CA ALA A 670 -12.82 6.66 -35.02
C ALA A 670 -11.82 5.57 -35.38
N ALA A 671 -12.03 4.35 -34.89
CA ALA A 671 -11.16 3.21 -35.13
C ALA A 671 -11.97 1.91 -35.10
N GLU A 672 -11.49 0.89 -35.81
CA GLU A 672 -12.16 -0.41 -35.92
C GLU A 672 -12.14 -1.26 -34.65
N THR A 673 -11.54 -0.79 -33.56
CA THR A 673 -11.38 -1.54 -32.31
C THR A 673 -12.59 -1.38 -31.38
N ASN A 674 -12.95 -2.48 -30.69
CA ASN A 674 -14.09 -2.47 -29.79
C ASN A 674 -13.77 -1.85 -28.41
N ALA A 675 -14.82 -1.59 -27.64
CA ALA A 675 -14.77 -0.98 -26.31
C ALA A 675 -14.15 -1.84 -25.22
N GLN A 676 -13.88 -3.13 -25.47
CA GLN A 676 -13.11 -3.95 -24.53
C GLN A 676 -11.61 -3.70 -24.63
N HIS A 677 -11.15 -2.94 -25.63
CA HIS A 677 -9.75 -2.67 -25.90
C HIS A 677 -8.89 -3.94 -25.85
N ASN A 678 -9.42 -5.02 -26.45
CA ASN A 678 -8.83 -6.35 -26.50
C ASN A 678 -8.32 -6.73 -27.90
N ASN A 679 -8.12 -5.72 -28.75
CA ASN A 679 -7.74 -5.83 -30.17
C ASN A 679 -8.77 -6.53 -31.08
N ALA A 680 -9.97 -6.83 -30.59
CA ALA A 680 -11.04 -7.31 -31.46
C ALA A 680 -11.74 -6.15 -32.17
N LEU A 681 -12.27 -6.45 -33.35
CA LEU A 681 -12.98 -5.48 -34.19
C LEU A 681 -14.36 -5.13 -33.63
N VAL A 682 -14.87 -3.96 -34.01
CA VAL A 682 -16.27 -3.57 -33.79
C VAL A 682 -17.19 -4.55 -34.50
N ALA A 683 -18.14 -5.11 -33.76
CA ALA A 683 -19.13 -6.04 -34.29
C ALA A 683 -20.33 -5.28 -34.89
N ALA A 684 -21.00 -5.86 -35.89
CA ALA A 684 -22.22 -5.29 -36.47
C ALA A 684 -23.35 -5.12 -35.43
N THR A 685 -23.42 -6.04 -34.45
CA THR A 685 -24.33 -5.99 -33.30
C THR A 685 -23.82 -5.13 -32.15
N GLY A 686 -22.59 -4.59 -32.27
CA GLY A 686 -22.01 -3.67 -31.32
C GLY A 686 -22.81 -2.37 -31.27
N THR A 687 -22.95 -1.82 -30.07
CA THR A 687 -23.78 -0.64 -29.83
C THR A 687 -23.03 0.44 -29.05
N THR A 688 -23.46 1.68 -29.23
CA THR A 688 -23.04 2.84 -28.42
C THR A 688 -24.26 3.51 -27.85
N ARG A 689 -24.15 3.97 -26.60
CA ARG A 689 -25.19 4.64 -25.84
C ARG A 689 -24.82 6.10 -25.59
N LEU A 690 -25.78 7.01 -25.79
CA LEU A 690 -25.70 8.42 -25.37
C LEU A 690 -26.87 8.76 -24.45
N GLY A 691 -26.59 9.33 -23.28
CA GLY A 691 -27.64 9.65 -22.29
C GLY A 691 -27.93 11.14 -22.14
N HIS A 692 -26.92 11.97 -22.37
CA HIS A 692 -27.06 13.41 -22.27
C HIS A 692 -26.15 14.07 -23.29
N ILE A 693 -26.65 15.11 -23.95
CA ILE A 693 -25.92 15.88 -24.95
C ILE A 693 -26.36 17.34 -24.82
N GLY A 694 -25.42 18.27 -24.89
CA GLY A 694 -25.79 19.67 -25.00
C GLY A 694 -24.66 20.57 -25.46
N ILE A 695 -25.05 21.76 -25.89
CA ILE A 695 -24.13 22.83 -26.29
C ILE A 695 -24.40 24.03 -25.41
N VAL A 696 -23.33 24.55 -24.81
CA VAL A 696 -23.36 25.78 -24.02
C VAL A 696 -22.45 26.84 -24.62
N GLU A 697 -22.77 28.09 -24.31
CA GLU A 697 -21.96 29.27 -24.57
C GLU A 697 -21.42 29.81 -23.25
N ILE A 698 -20.14 30.18 -23.22
CA ILE A 698 -19.50 30.94 -22.14
C ILE A 698 -19.05 32.27 -22.72
N LYS A 699 -19.51 33.38 -22.14
CA LYS A 699 -19.28 34.73 -22.66
C LYS A 699 -18.02 35.38 -22.12
#